data_AF-A0AAW8BGW2-F1
#
_entry.id   AF-A0AAW8BGW2-F1
#
_cell.length_a   1.000
_cell.length_b   1.000
_cell.length_c   1.000
_cell.angle_alpha   90.00
_cell.angle_beta   90.00
_cell.angle_gamma   90.00
#
_symmetry.space_group_name_H-M   'P 1'
#
loop_
_entity.id
_entity.type
_entity.pdbx_description
1 polymer ?
#
loop_
_entity_poly.entity_id
_entity_poly.type
_entity_poly.pdbx_seq_one_letter_code
_entity_poly.pdbx_strand_id
1 'polypeptide(L)'
;MAPGTYTGDSSGYRTDDRPDHRGVDIAANYGTPIYAPADGFFVHVGINDDPGGFGSWLWIDAQQEWGLDFVVGHMPPSSLVNPDTGKPWRTNDTVRAGQQIAVVGSEGSSSGPHLHFETWGPPGRSGGPDRDPNKTWLKDAVDPRQAPKLQAAQSLIGQILLDYSAGVPSAEQIKAAGYAGAVRYVSDPRATWMQGKPLRKAEADDLRAHGLVVVSNYQFGKADTADWKGGAAQGYKDAERGQQLHTEAGGPDTAPIYVSIDACPSEQEWNTQCRPYLLAWQERLGKERMGIYCNYPCIDWAIRDGIGTYFWMHNWDEGHSGGQVHPAAHLHQFEIDKQSVGGVGVDRNRILREDFGQWDVTAPSAAVQQYSERWMALKRLGSLTRQSGFDTVAEVIIGETLRRRYNREEAIACLSTAIQESGLRPDAQGGGGAWHGIYQQDGSYPGRDDPNENIRVFLDRLDEKRCSAGASSDIWKNIFWLQQRPGETSADDAYNDPDARRDYLDEIRSRRTKAGEMFERFAGAPEGGKEMPYTGDPVWLEEVLRQALGDRLVVHDGWQDRGTGCGENGSSSMGPIWGVMIHHTGNVNEKWEVIRDGVMQPGGWLPGPLSQGLITSDGKFHLVAIGPCNHAGPGCYPGIPDGCGNTRLIGFECAWQPGAHYPGNETWPPAQINTMRDASAAVLTKLGYDDASHVIGHKEWAGAENPLGINKQGKPDPGDMDMKWFRGEVKKAMLGMFDQFGKLTTQVEEPKKAEPTDHILLQEIWEQLLGPDGKGWPQLDGRTLVDAVAEVLKRADGDQTVTPSLAAAAEPGSATPLASRSRRTPARKKTATRSRKPSGAASMQGT
;
A
#
# COMPACT_ATOMS: atom_id res chain seq x y z
N MET A 1 17.47 -27.87 -13.30
CA MET A 1 18.73 -28.68 -13.29
C MET A 1 19.92 -27.75 -13.14
N ALA A 2 21.11 -28.23 -12.77
CA ALA A 2 22.27 -27.36 -12.62
C ALA A 2 22.80 -26.86 -14.00
N PRO A 3 23.37 -25.64 -14.09
CA PRO A 3 23.96 -25.15 -15.33
C PRO A 3 25.01 -26.11 -15.89
N GLY A 4 24.95 -26.39 -17.19
CA GLY A 4 25.87 -27.30 -17.89
C GLY A 4 25.53 -28.79 -17.79
N THR A 5 24.42 -29.19 -17.14
CA THR A 5 23.95 -30.59 -17.13
C THR A 5 22.82 -30.87 -18.13
N TYR A 6 22.45 -29.90 -18.94
CA TYR A 6 21.37 -29.96 -19.93
C TYR A 6 21.81 -29.22 -21.21
N THR A 7 21.13 -29.49 -22.33
CA THR A 7 21.52 -29.03 -23.67
C THR A 7 20.59 -27.97 -24.28
N GLY A 8 19.43 -27.74 -23.68
CA GLY A 8 18.44 -26.75 -24.09
C GLY A 8 17.03 -27.35 -24.19
N ASP A 9 16.08 -26.54 -24.64
CA ASP A 9 14.70 -26.95 -24.86
C ASP A 9 14.61 -27.88 -26.09
N SER A 10 14.21 -29.13 -25.88
CA SER A 10 13.83 -30.08 -26.93
C SER A 10 12.39 -29.88 -27.43
N SER A 11 11.53 -29.24 -26.64
CA SER A 11 10.18 -28.81 -27.05
C SER A 11 9.72 -27.61 -26.21
N GLY A 12 9.16 -26.60 -26.88
CA GLY A 12 8.67 -25.38 -26.22
C GLY A 12 7.23 -25.48 -25.69
N TYR A 13 6.83 -24.48 -24.91
CA TYR A 13 5.45 -24.31 -24.43
C TYR A 13 4.51 -23.94 -25.58
N ARG A 14 3.43 -24.72 -25.75
CA ARG A 14 2.34 -24.54 -26.72
C ARG A 14 2.80 -24.11 -28.13
N THR A 15 3.75 -24.85 -28.71
CA THR A 15 4.24 -24.61 -30.08
C THR A 15 3.18 -24.98 -31.14
N ASP A 16 3.33 -24.48 -32.37
CA ASP A 16 2.39 -24.74 -33.48
C ASP A 16 2.16 -26.24 -33.75
N ASP A 17 3.17 -27.08 -33.51
CA ASP A 17 3.14 -28.54 -33.64
C ASP A 17 2.64 -29.27 -32.38
N ARG A 18 2.66 -28.62 -31.21
CA ARG A 18 2.19 -29.17 -29.92
C ARG A 18 1.40 -28.11 -29.11
N PRO A 19 0.23 -27.64 -29.59
CA PRO A 19 -0.52 -26.52 -28.99
C PRO A 19 -1.08 -26.81 -27.58
N ASP A 20 -1.19 -28.08 -27.21
CA ASP A 20 -1.63 -28.55 -25.89
C ASP A 20 -0.47 -28.79 -24.89
N HIS A 21 0.78 -28.50 -25.28
CA HIS A 21 1.95 -28.71 -24.43
C HIS A 21 2.08 -27.60 -23.36
N ARG A 22 1.71 -27.92 -22.11
CA ARG A 22 1.58 -26.96 -20.99
C ARG A 22 2.89 -26.65 -20.24
N GLY A 23 4.00 -27.20 -20.70
CA GLY A 23 5.33 -27.02 -20.11
C GLY A 23 6.42 -26.86 -21.15
N VAL A 24 7.67 -27.04 -20.74
CA VAL A 24 8.83 -27.14 -21.61
C VAL A 24 9.55 -28.46 -21.37
N ASP A 25 10.08 -29.05 -22.45
CA ASP A 25 10.87 -30.28 -22.39
C ASP A 25 12.35 -29.91 -22.53
N ILE A 26 13.15 -30.14 -21.49
CA ILE A 26 14.56 -29.73 -21.43
C ILE A 26 15.47 -30.96 -21.52
N ALA A 27 16.20 -31.11 -22.62
CA ALA A 27 17.01 -32.30 -22.90
C ALA A 27 18.26 -32.40 -22.02
N ALA A 28 18.42 -33.53 -21.33
CA ALA A 28 19.51 -33.81 -20.40
C ALA A 28 19.82 -35.31 -20.33
N ASN A 29 21.02 -35.67 -19.87
CA ASN A 29 21.38 -37.09 -19.74
C ASN A 29 20.49 -37.79 -18.70
N TYR A 30 20.13 -39.06 -18.95
CA TYR A 30 19.45 -39.90 -17.96
C TYR A 30 20.24 -39.95 -16.66
N GLY A 31 19.56 -39.78 -15.51
CA GLY A 31 20.19 -39.70 -14.20
C GLY A 31 20.65 -38.30 -13.78
N THR A 32 20.47 -37.27 -14.61
CA THR A 32 20.78 -35.87 -14.23
C THR A 32 19.92 -35.42 -13.04
N PRO A 33 20.49 -34.89 -11.93
CA PRO A 33 19.71 -34.46 -10.77
C PRO A 33 18.67 -33.38 -11.07
N ILE A 34 17.45 -33.60 -10.60
CA ILE A 34 16.36 -32.61 -10.57
C ILE A 34 16.27 -32.07 -9.15
N TYR A 35 16.26 -30.74 -9.04
CA TYR A 35 16.21 -30.01 -7.78
C TYR A 35 14.89 -29.23 -7.71
N ALA A 36 14.32 -29.09 -6.51
CA ALA A 36 13.15 -28.24 -6.31
C ALA A 36 13.47 -26.77 -6.66
N PRO A 37 12.61 -26.10 -7.45
CA PRO A 37 12.83 -24.72 -7.86
C PRO A 37 12.65 -23.71 -6.71
N ALA A 38 11.77 -24.02 -5.75
CA ALA A 38 11.44 -23.19 -4.59
C ALA A 38 11.22 -24.06 -3.34
N ASP A 39 11.10 -23.41 -2.18
CA ASP A 39 10.54 -24.03 -0.96
C ASP A 39 9.04 -24.31 -1.20
N GLY A 40 8.51 -25.42 -0.66
CA GLY A 40 7.11 -25.80 -0.85
C GLY A 40 6.77 -27.18 -0.27
N PHE A 41 5.69 -27.79 -0.73
CA PHE A 41 5.32 -29.17 -0.39
C PHE A 41 4.73 -29.91 -1.59
N PHE A 42 4.82 -31.24 -1.58
CA PHE A 42 4.25 -32.05 -2.65
C PHE A 42 2.73 -32.17 -2.53
N VAL A 43 1.98 -31.56 -3.44
CA VAL A 43 0.53 -31.81 -3.60
C VAL A 43 0.31 -33.24 -4.10
N HIS A 44 1.19 -33.71 -4.99
CA HIS A 44 1.12 -35.07 -5.54
C HIS A 44 2.50 -35.66 -5.80
N VAL A 45 2.63 -36.95 -5.52
CA VAL A 45 3.78 -37.79 -5.86
C VAL A 45 3.27 -38.96 -6.69
N GLY A 46 3.30 -38.81 -8.02
CA GLY A 46 2.81 -39.80 -8.97
C GLY A 46 3.91 -40.83 -9.27
N ILE A 47 3.70 -42.09 -8.88
CA ILE A 47 4.65 -43.20 -9.11
C ILE A 47 4.00 -44.21 -10.05
N ASN A 48 4.53 -44.37 -11.26
CA ASN A 48 3.88 -45.11 -12.37
C ASN A 48 2.44 -44.63 -12.66
N ASP A 49 2.15 -43.37 -12.36
CA ASP A 49 0.87 -42.69 -12.55
C ASP A 49 1.02 -41.78 -13.77
N ASP A 50 0.30 -42.03 -14.86
CA ASP A 50 0.58 -41.45 -16.19
C ASP A 50 -0.48 -40.44 -16.70
N PRO A 51 -0.86 -39.39 -15.93
CA PRO A 51 -1.93 -38.47 -16.31
C PRO A 51 -1.44 -37.49 -17.39
N GLY A 52 -1.64 -37.86 -18.66
CA GLY A 52 -1.23 -37.06 -19.81
C GLY A 52 0.14 -37.42 -20.40
N GLY A 53 0.71 -38.57 -20.03
CA GLY A 53 1.93 -39.10 -20.64
C GLY A 53 3.22 -38.85 -19.86
N PHE A 54 3.17 -38.34 -18.62
CA PHE A 54 4.36 -38.03 -17.82
C PHE A 54 5.16 -39.24 -17.32
N GLY A 55 4.59 -40.44 -17.23
CA GLY A 55 5.13 -41.46 -16.34
C GLY A 55 5.24 -40.93 -14.90
N SER A 56 6.23 -41.36 -14.13
CA SER A 56 6.34 -40.86 -12.75
C SER A 56 6.66 -39.36 -12.68
N TRP A 57 5.90 -38.63 -11.84
CA TRP A 57 5.83 -37.17 -11.82
C TRP A 57 5.67 -36.60 -10.39
N LEU A 58 5.98 -35.32 -10.22
CA LEU A 58 5.84 -34.58 -8.97
C LEU A 58 5.12 -33.26 -9.21
N TRP A 59 4.30 -32.85 -8.24
CA TRP A 59 3.65 -31.54 -8.18
C TRP A 59 3.99 -30.89 -6.85
N ILE A 60 4.67 -29.74 -6.91
CA ILE A 60 5.02 -28.89 -5.76
C ILE A 60 4.10 -27.66 -5.78
N ASP A 61 3.39 -27.40 -4.68
CA ASP A 61 2.74 -26.12 -4.41
C ASP A 61 3.77 -25.14 -3.84
N ALA A 62 3.85 -23.97 -4.46
CA ALA A 62 4.57 -22.79 -4.00
C ALA A 62 3.75 -21.50 -4.25
N GLN A 63 2.42 -21.60 -4.29
CA GLN A 63 1.49 -20.49 -4.57
C GLN A 63 1.66 -19.33 -3.60
N GLN A 64 1.90 -19.63 -2.33
CA GLN A 64 1.90 -18.65 -1.25
C GLN A 64 2.99 -17.57 -1.45
N GLU A 65 4.19 -17.96 -1.88
CA GLU A 65 5.34 -17.06 -2.02
C GLU A 65 5.63 -16.67 -3.48
N TRP A 66 5.30 -17.52 -4.45
CA TRP A 66 5.65 -17.31 -5.87
C TRP A 66 4.42 -17.18 -6.78
N GLY A 67 3.21 -17.44 -6.30
CA GLY A 67 2.00 -17.50 -7.13
C GLY A 67 2.09 -18.54 -8.24
N LEU A 68 2.84 -19.62 -7.99
CA LEU A 68 3.16 -20.68 -8.95
C LEU A 68 3.18 -22.07 -8.31
N ASP A 69 2.65 -23.07 -9.01
CA ASP A 69 3.01 -24.47 -8.80
C ASP A 69 4.08 -24.87 -9.79
N PHE A 70 4.83 -25.89 -9.42
CA PHE A 70 5.83 -26.52 -10.27
C PHE A 70 5.51 -28.00 -10.48
N VAL A 71 5.50 -28.41 -11.74
CA VAL A 71 5.32 -29.80 -12.14
C VAL A 71 6.59 -30.30 -12.81
N VAL A 72 7.02 -31.52 -12.46
CA VAL A 72 8.10 -32.22 -13.17
C VAL A 72 7.69 -33.65 -13.52
N GLY A 73 8.05 -34.12 -14.72
CA GLY A 73 7.68 -35.44 -15.25
C GLY A 73 8.83 -36.22 -15.90
N HIS A 74 8.51 -37.46 -16.29
CA HIS A 74 9.39 -38.47 -16.93
C HIS A 74 10.50 -39.08 -16.05
N MET A 75 10.46 -38.89 -14.73
CA MET A 75 11.47 -39.43 -13.80
C MET A 75 11.28 -40.94 -13.54
N PRO A 76 12.32 -41.71 -13.17
CA PRO A 76 12.14 -43.10 -12.76
C PRO A 76 11.64 -43.23 -11.31
N PRO A 77 10.73 -44.18 -10.97
CA PRO A 77 10.17 -44.41 -9.64
C PRO A 77 11.22 -44.53 -8.54
N SER A 78 12.33 -45.21 -8.84
CA SER A 78 13.43 -45.44 -7.92
C SER A 78 14.19 -44.16 -7.53
N SER A 79 13.95 -43.04 -8.20
CA SER A 79 14.54 -41.73 -7.88
C SER A 79 13.64 -40.84 -7.01
N LEU A 80 12.38 -41.20 -6.81
CA LEU A 80 11.41 -40.45 -6.00
C LEU A 80 11.60 -40.74 -4.50
N VAL A 81 12.84 -40.56 -4.05
CA VAL A 81 13.33 -40.85 -2.70
C VAL A 81 13.98 -39.60 -2.14
N ASN A 82 13.58 -39.21 -0.94
CA ASN A 82 14.16 -38.10 -0.20
C ASN A 82 15.63 -38.44 0.17
N PRO A 83 16.63 -37.69 -0.33
CA PRO A 83 18.03 -38.00 -0.10
C PRO A 83 18.46 -37.81 1.37
N ASP A 84 17.76 -36.96 2.12
CA ASP A 84 18.08 -36.66 3.52
C ASP A 84 17.57 -37.78 4.46
N THR A 85 16.55 -38.55 4.05
CA THR A 85 15.89 -39.57 4.90
C THR A 85 15.97 -41.00 4.36
N GLY A 86 16.33 -41.18 3.08
CA GLY A 86 16.36 -42.47 2.39
C GLY A 86 14.97 -43.10 2.18
N LYS A 87 13.88 -42.36 2.38
CA LYS A 87 12.50 -42.83 2.22
C LYS A 87 11.86 -42.29 0.94
N PRO A 88 10.93 -43.02 0.30
CA PRO A 88 10.14 -42.48 -0.80
C PRO A 88 9.41 -41.19 -0.41
N TRP A 89 9.37 -40.23 -1.32
CA TRP A 89 8.55 -39.02 -1.16
C TRP A 89 7.05 -39.36 -1.09
N ARG A 90 6.29 -38.50 -0.42
CA ARG A 90 4.83 -38.61 -0.25
C ARG A 90 4.16 -37.27 -0.49
N THR A 91 2.87 -37.31 -0.85
CA THR A 91 2.00 -36.13 -0.73
C THR A 91 2.07 -35.56 0.68
N ASN A 92 2.15 -34.22 0.77
CA ASN A 92 2.41 -33.40 1.94
C ASN A 92 3.82 -33.49 2.56
N ASP A 93 4.78 -34.21 1.95
CA ASP A 93 6.19 -34.03 2.32
C ASP A 93 6.65 -32.63 1.90
N THR A 94 7.36 -31.94 2.80
CA THR A 94 7.93 -30.62 2.51
C THR A 94 9.25 -30.74 1.76
N VAL A 95 9.51 -29.76 0.91
CA VAL A 95 10.71 -29.69 0.07
C VAL A 95 11.33 -28.30 0.15
N ARG A 96 12.66 -28.24 0.14
CA ARG A 96 13.43 -27.00 0.17
C ARG A 96 13.95 -26.62 -1.21
N ALA A 97 14.05 -25.33 -1.50
CA ALA A 97 14.68 -24.80 -2.70
C ALA A 97 16.10 -25.37 -2.85
N GLY A 98 16.38 -25.98 -4.00
CA GLY A 98 17.66 -26.64 -4.27
C GLY A 98 17.86 -28.03 -3.63
N GLN A 99 16.88 -28.58 -2.92
CA GLN A 99 16.90 -29.98 -2.49
C GLN A 99 16.69 -30.88 -3.71
N GLN A 100 17.42 -32.00 -3.79
CA GLN A 100 17.23 -32.96 -4.88
C GLN A 100 15.93 -33.73 -4.65
N ILE A 101 15.04 -33.70 -5.64
CA ILE A 101 13.72 -34.33 -5.59
C ILE A 101 13.63 -35.62 -6.40
N ALA A 102 14.38 -35.70 -7.50
CA ALA A 102 14.37 -36.81 -8.44
C ALA A 102 15.61 -36.79 -9.35
N VAL A 103 15.62 -37.61 -10.41
CA VAL A 103 16.57 -37.48 -11.54
C VAL A 103 15.82 -37.56 -12.88
N VAL A 104 16.42 -36.99 -13.92
CA VAL A 104 15.93 -37.08 -15.31
C VAL A 104 15.81 -38.55 -15.72
N GLY A 105 14.63 -38.93 -16.21
CA GLY A 105 14.36 -40.24 -16.76
C GLY A 105 13.92 -40.17 -18.22
N SER A 106 13.10 -41.13 -18.63
CA SER A 106 12.50 -41.20 -19.96
C SER A 106 11.18 -42.01 -19.90
N GLU A 107 10.43 -41.87 -18.80
CA GLU A 107 9.18 -42.62 -18.58
C GLU A 107 7.99 -42.05 -19.37
N GLY A 108 6.86 -42.76 -19.34
CA GLY A 108 5.62 -42.33 -19.99
C GLY A 108 5.77 -42.21 -21.51
N SER A 109 5.18 -41.17 -22.09
CA SER A 109 5.18 -40.86 -23.52
C SER A 109 6.44 -40.10 -23.98
N SER A 110 7.60 -40.41 -23.40
CA SER A 110 8.88 -39.78 -23.74
C SER A 110 9.62 -40.49 -24.89
N SER A 111 10.17 -39.71 -25.82
CA SER A 111 10.99 -40.20 -26.94
C SER A 111 12.49 -40.29 -26.63
N GLY A 112 12.92 -39.80 -25.46
CA GLY A 112 14.31 -39.83 -24.99
C GLY A 112 14.53 -38.96 -23.75
N PRO A 113 15.68 -39.08 -23.05
CA PRO A 113 15.85 -38.46 -21.74
C PRO A 113 15.75 -36.93 -21.72
N HIS A 114 14.80 -36.42 -20.93
CA HIS A 114 14.56 -34.98 -20.72
C HIS A 114 13.79 -34.72 -19.43
N LEU A 115 13.80 -33.47 -18.98
CA LEU A 115 12.91 -32.97 -17.92
C LEU A 115 11.70 -32.30 -18.58
N HIS A 116 10.49 -32.79 -18.33
CA HIS A 116 9.29 -31.98 -18.56
C HIS A 116 9.07 -31.05 -17.36
N PHE A 117 8.77 -29.77 -17.60
CA PHE A 117 8.57 -28.76 -16.55
C PHE A 117 7.39 -27.82 -16.87
N GLU A 118 6.36 -27.80 -16.02
CA GLU A 118 5.23 -26.85 -16.13
C GLU A 118 5.26 -25.82 -14.99
N THR A 119 4.65 -24.65 -15.23
CA THR A 119 4.31 -23.67 -14.19
C THR A 119 2.83 -23.32 -14.24
N TRP A 120 2.16 -23.23 -13.08
CA TRP A 120 0.72 -22.96 -13.01
C TRP A 120 0.40 -21.80 -12.07
N GLY A 121 -0.36 -20.81 -12.55
CA GLY A 121 -0.80 -19.67 -11.73
C GLY A 121 -1.89 -20.04 -10.71
N PRO A 122 -2.31 -19.10 -9.84
CA PRO A 122 -3.29 -19.37 -8.80
C PRO A 122 -4.64 -19.84 -9.36
N PRO A 123 -5.36 -20.76 -8.69
CA PRO A 123 -5.02 -21.44 -7.42
C PRO A 123 -4.10 -22.68 -7.55
N GLY A 124 -3.32 -22.79 -8.62
CA GLY A 124 -2.46 -23.95 -8.89
C GLY A 124 -3.04 -24.91 -9.93
N ARG A 125 -2.40 -26.04 -10.20
CA ARG A 125 -2.80 -27.00 -11.27
C ARG A 125 -4.21 -27.61 -11.05
N SER A 126 -4.79 -27.46 -9.86
CA SER A 126 -6.18 -27.86 -9.53
C SER A 126 -7.26 -26.97 -10.17
N GLY A 127 -6.95 -25.77 -10.68
CA GLY A 127 -7.93 -24.89 -11.31
C GLY A 127 -7.42 -23.54 -11.85
N GLY A 128 -6.13 -23.26 -11.72
CA GLY A 128 -5.47 -22.08 -12.27
C GLY A 128 -5.00 -22.29 -13.72
N PRO A 129 -4.57 -21.21 -14.40
CA PRO A 129 -4.06 -21.29 -15.76
C PRO A 129 -2.62 -21.83 -15.79
N ASP A 130 -2.32 -22.70 -16.76
CA ASP A 130 -0.93 -23.01 -17.13
C ASP A 130 -0.24 -21.76 -17.69
N ARG A 131 1.06 -21.63 -17.43
CA ARG A 131 1.86 -20.48 -17.85
C ARG A 131 3.18 -20.92 -18.46
N ASP A 132 3.60 -20.20 -19.50
CA ASP A 132 4.87 -20.36 -20.21
C ASP A 132 6.08 -20.31 -19.24
N PRO A 133 6.72 -21.46 -18.94
CA PRO A 133 7.82 -21.54 -17.97
C PRO A 133 9.02 -20.66 -18.34
N ASN A 134 9.25 -20.41 -19.62
CA ASN A 134 10.32 -19.55 -20.11
C ASN A 134 10.07 -18.07 -19.82
N LYS A 135 8.82 -17.66 -19.58
CA LYS A 135 8.46 -16.28 -19.19
C LYS A 135 8.22 -16.10 -17.70
N THR A 136 7.70 -17.13 -17.02
CA THR A 136 7.33 -17.06 -15.60
C THR A 136 8.44 -17.43 -14.62
N TRP A 137 9.42 -18.21 -15.04
CA TRP A 137 10.45 -18.73 -14.14
C TRP A 137 11.84 -18.79 -14.75
N LEU A 138 12.01 -19.51 -15.88
CA LEU A 138 13.34 -19.91 -16.35
C LEU A 138 14.20 -18.75 -16.88
N LYS A 139 13.59 -17.64 -17.32
CA LYS A 139 14.31 -16.41 -17.73
C LYS A 139 15.19 -15.83 -16.63
N ASP A 140 14.68 -15.82 -15.40
CA ASP A 140 15.30 -15.17 -14.24
C ASP A 140 15.82 -16.20 -13.21
N ALA A 141 15.79 -17.50 -13.57
CA ALA A 141 16.19 -18.60 -12.72
C ALA A 141 17.72 -18.67 -12.52
N VAL A 142 18.15 -18.68 -11.27
CA VAL A 142 19.55 -18.93 -10.87
C VAL A 142 19.88 -20.43 -10.89
N ASP A 143 21.14 -20.81 -10.66
CA ASP A 143 21.52 -22.19 -10.38
C ASP A 143 20.63 -22.74 -9.25
N PRO A 144 19.88 -23.85 -9.44
CA PRO A 144 18.92 -24.29 -8.44
C PRO A 144 19.56 -24.68 -7.11
N ARG A 145 20.88 -24.98 -7.07
CA ARG A 145 21.63 -25.20 -5.82
C ARG A 145 21.78 -23.92 -4.99
N GLN A 146 21.56 -22.77 -5.63
CA GLN A 146 21.54 -21.41 -5.09
C GLN A 146 20.13 -20.78 -5.19
N ALA A 147 19.09 -21.59 -5.43
CA ALA A 147 17.71 -21.12 -5.50
C ALA A 147 17.32 -20.28 -4.26
N PRO A 148 16.45 -19.27 -4.40
CA PRO A 148 16.02 -18.43 -3.29
C PRO A 148 15.39 -19.27 -2.19
N LYS A 149 15.85 -19.06 -0.95
CA LYS A 149 15.43 -19.76 0.26
C LYS A 149 14.70 -18.80 1.17
N LEU A 150 13.70 -19.28 1.91
CA LEU A 150 13.12 -18.55 3.03
C LEU A 150 14.22 -18.14 4.04
N GLN A 151 14.23 -16.86 4.43
CA GLN A 151 14.92 -16.44 5.65
C GLN A 151 14.11 -16.96 6.84
N ALA A 152 14.69 -17.88 7.61
CA ALA A 152 13.95 -18.70 8.55
C ALA A 152 13.43 -17.92 9.77
N ALA A 153 12.13 -17.65 9.79
CA ALA A 153 11.30 -17.98 10.94
C ALA A 153 10.86 -19.45 10.81
N GLN A 154 10.80 -20.21 11.91
CA GLN A 154 10.40 -21.63 11.85
C GLN A 154 8.88 -21.75 11.66
N SER A 155 8.46 -22.12 10.45
CA SER A 155 7.09 -22.55 10.14
C SER A 155 6.59 -23.61 11.14
N LEU A 156 5.34 -23.45 11.56
CA LEU A 156 4.65 -24.44 12.40
C LEU A 156 3.71 -25.35 11.58
N ILE A 157 3.59 -25.15 10.27
CA ILE A 157 2.76 -26.00 9.40
C ILE A 157 3.19 -27.47 9.52
N GLY A 158 2.19 -28.35 9.58
CA GLY A 158 2.38 -29.79 9.74
C GLY A 158 2.71 -30.24 11.17
N GLN A 159 3.08 -29.34 12.09
CA GLN A 159 3.27 -29.65 13.51
C GLN A 159 1.92 -29.88 14.21
N ILE A 160 1.98 -30.36 15.46
CA ILE A 160 0.81 -30.87 16.19
C ILE A 160 0.56 -30.05 17.45
N LEU A 161 -0.70 -29.62 17.63
CA LEU A 161 -1.25 -29.05 18.85
C LEU A 161 -2.07 -30.10 19.60
N LEU A 162 -2.07 -30.02 20.93
CA LEU A 162 -2.97 -30.80 21.78
C LEU A 162 -4.25 -30.03 22.08
N ASP A 163 -5.36 -30.72 22.29
CA ASP A 163 -6.47 -30.17 23.08
C ASP A 163 -6.92 -31.16 24.16
N TYR A 164 -7.36 -30.63 25.30
CA TYR A 164 -7.57 -31.43 26.51
C TYR A 164 -8.48 -30.73 27.53
N SER A 165 -9.31 -31.52 28.22
CA SER A 165 -10.31 -31.00 29.17
C SER A 165 -10.27 -31.65 30.57
N ALA A 166 -9.78 -32.89 30.71
CA ALA A 166 -9.80 -33.63 31.97
C ALA A 166 -8.79 -33.15 33.03
N GLY A 167 -7.77 -32.39 32.62
CA GLY A 167 -6.69 -31.91 33.48
C GLY A 167 -5.80 -30.92 32.74
N VAL A 168 -4.68 -30.54 33.34
CA VAL A 168 -3.68 -29.62 32.77
C VAL A 168 -2.30 -30.30 32.86
N PRO A 169 -1.75 -30.82 31.74
CA PRO A 169 -0.34 -31.21 31.67
C PRO A 169 0.55 -29.97 31.82
N SER A 170 1.79 -30.14 32.30
CA SER A 170 2.74 -29.02 32.32
C SER A 170 3.25 -28.70 30.92
N ALA A 171 3.67 -27.45 30.68
CA ALA A 171 4.28 -27.07 29.41
C ALA A 171 5.55 -27.89 29.10
N GLU A 172 6.35 -28.21 30.12
CA GLU A 172 7.49 -29.13 29.98
C GLU A 172 7.07 -30.51 29.44
N GLN A 173 5.97 -31.10 29.94
CA GLN A 173 5.48 -32.40 29.48
C GLN A 173 4.99 -32.34 28.02
N ILE A 174 4.28 -31.27 27.65
CA ILE A 174 3.78 -31.05 26.29
C ILE A 174 4.96 -30.91 25.31
N LYS A 175 5.97 -30.12 25.69
CA LYS A 175 7.18 -29.91 24.88
C LYS A 175 8.04 -31.17 24.78
N ALA A 176 8.21 -31.90 25.88
CA ALA A 176 8.96 -33.17 25.90
C ALA A 176 8.28 -34.27 25.06
N ALA A 177 6.96 -34.23 24.92
CA ALA A 177 6.20 -35.11 24.04
C ALA A 177 6.22 -34.67 22.55
N GLY A 178 6.94 -33.58 22.21
CA GLY A 178 7.17 -33.14 20.83
C GLY A 178 6.03 -32.33 20.21
N TYR A 179 5.14 -31.75 21.02
CA TYR A 179 4.04 -30.92 20.55
C TYR A 179 4.44 -29.44 20.44
N ALA A 180 3.86 -28.74 19.46
CA ALA A 180 4.12 -27.32 19.21
C ALA A 180 3.37 -26.40 20.18
N GLY A 181 2.29 -26.90 20.80
CA GLY A 181 1.47 -26.14 21.74
C GLY A 181 0.10 -26.77 21.95
N ALA A 182 -0.89 -25.94 22.32
CA ALA A 182 -2.22 -26.44 22.64
C ALA A 182 -3.36 -25.48 22.25
N VAL A 183 -4.49 -26.07 21.84
CA VAL A 183 -5.79 -25.42 21.76
C VAL A 183 -6.49 -25.58 23.11
N ARG A 184 -6.93 -24.46 23.68
CA ARG A 184 -7.28 -24.35 25.11
C ARG A 184 -8.63 -23.69 25.33
N TYR A 185 -9.37 -24.21 26.30
CA TYR A 185 -10.78 -23.88 26.51
C TYR A 185 -10.98 -22.59 27.30
N VAL A 186 -11.45 -21.52 26.65
CA VAL A 186 -11.89 -20.26 27.28
C VAL A 186 -13.36 -20.33 27.68
N SER A 187 -13.77 -21.45 28.29
CA SER A 187 -15.17 -21.78 28.63
C SER A 187 -15.24 -22.43 30.02
N ASP A 188 -16.32 -22.21 30.76
CA ASP A 188 -16.52 -22.84 32.07
C ASP A 188 -16.63 -24.38 32.00
N PRO A 189 -16.28 -25.11 33.08
CA PRO A 189 -16.49 -26.55 33.17
C PRO A 189 -17.97 -26.89 33.40
N ARG A 190 -18.63 -27.55 32.45
CA ARG A 190 -19.99 -28.12 32.66
C ARG A 190 -20.03 -29.31 33.63
N ALA A 191 -18.88 -29.86 34.02
CA ALA A 191 -18.77 -30.98 34.94
C ALA A 191 -17.47 -30.91 35.76
N THR A 192 -17.50 -31.40 37.00
CA THR A 192 -16.40 -31.29 37.97
C THR A 192 -15.11 -32.04 37.59
N TRP A 193 -15.16 -32.96 36.62
CA TRP A 193 -13.97 -33.65 36.11
C TRP A 193 -13.21 -32.83 35.05
N MET A 194 -13.79 -31.76 34.50
CA MET A 194 -13.17 -30.95 33.45
C MET A 194 -12.18 -29.93 34.02
N GLN A 195 -11.14 -30.41 34.72
CA GLN A 195 -10.18 -29.55 35.42
C GLN A 195 -9.32 -28.70 34.47
N GLY A 196 -9.26 -29.05 33.18
CA GLY A 196 -8.66 -28.24 32.12
C GLY A 196 -9.57 -27.13 31.56
N LYS A 197 -10.70 -26.81 32.22
CA LYS A 197 -11.61 -25.72 31.86
C LYS A 197 -11.88 -24.78 33.07
N PRO A 198 -11.80 -23.44 32.92
CA PRO A 198 -11.21 -22.73 31.79
C PRO A 198 -9.67 -22.77 31.82
N LEU A 199 -9.04 -22.41 30.68
CA LEU A 199 -7.66 -21.95 30.62
C LEU A 199 -7.45 -20.83 31.65
N ARG A 200 -6.31 -20.85 32.36
CA ARG A 200 -5.94 -19.82 33.35
C ARG A 200 -4.66 -19.14 32.93
N LYS A 201 -4.48 -17.87 33.34
CA LYS A 201 -3.29 -17.09 33.00
C LYS A 201 -1.97 -17.81 33.32
N ALA A 202 -1.89 -18.48 34.47
CA ALA A 202 -0.70 -19.24 34.87
C ALA A 202 -0.38 -20.43 33.94
N GLU A 203 -1.39 -21.08 33.35
CA GLU A 203 -1.19 -22.14 32.35
C GLU A 203 -0.74 -21.53 31.02
N ALA A 204 -1.38 -20.44 30.58
CA ALA A 204 -1.00 -19.74 29.35
C ALA A 204 0.43 -19.18 29.42
N ASP A 205 0.80 -18.55 30.54
CA ASP A 205 2.15 -18.04 30.77
C ASP A 205 3.20 -19.18 30.79
N ASP A 206 2.89 -20.35 31.38
CA ASP A 206 3.79 -21.52 31.40
C ASP A 206 4.03 -22.09 29.99
N LEU A 207 2.96 -22.25 29.20
CA LEU A 207 3.05 -22.67 27.79
C LEU A 207 3.96 -21.72 27.00
N ARG A 208 3.68 -20.41 27.07
CA ARG A 208 4.41 -19.37 26.34
C ARG A 208 5.88 -19.28 26.79
N ALA A 209 6.16 -19.39 28.10
CA ALA A 209 7.52 -19.40 28.63
C ALA A 209 8.36 -20.58 28.12
N HIS A 210 7.72 -21.72 27.85
CA HIS A 210 8.36 -22.87 27.21
C HIS A 210 8.42 -22.77 25.68
N GLY A 211 7.95 -21.67 25.07
CA GLY A 211 7.90 -21.51 23.62
C GLY A 211 6.92 -22.48 22.96
N LEU A 212 5.78 -22.71 23.60
CA LEU A 212 4.63 -23.44 23.06
C LEU A 212 3.53 -22.44 22.70
N VAL A 213 2.87 -22.64 21.56
CA VAL A 213 1.76 -21.78 21.14
C VAL A 213 0.47 -22.08 21.90
N VAL A 214 -0.36 -21.06 22.06
CA VAL A 214 -1.69 -21.14 22.68
C VAL A 214 -2.73 -20.69 21.65
N VAL A 215 -3.81 -21.46 21.50
CA VAL A 215 -4.97 -21.12 20.65
C VAL A 215 -6.23 -21.20 21.53
N SER A 216 -7.22 -20.32 21.35
CA SER A 216 -8.47 -20.35 22.13
C SER A 216 -9.60 -21.12 21.46
N ASN A 217 -10.32 -21.93 22.23
CA ASN A 217 -11.58 -22.57 21.84
C ASN A 217 -12.65 -22.32 22.91
N TYR A 218 -13.91 -22.17 22.51
CA TYR A 218 -15.06 -22.15 23.40
C TYR A 218 -15.96 -23.36 23.16
N GLN A 219 -16.24 -24.10 24.24
CA GLN A 219 -17.28 -25.11 24.28
C GLN A 219 -17.75 -25.32 25.73
N PHE A 220 -18.98 -24.93 26.04
CA PHE A 220 -19.55 -25.19 27.36
C PHE A 220 -20.33 -26.51 27.37
N GLY A 221 -21.37 -26.62 26.55
CA GLY A 221 -22.30 -27.75 26.44
C GLY A 221 -21.84 -28.89 25.53
N LYS A 222 -22.67 -29.94 25.39
CA LYS A 222 -22.48 -31.05 24.42
C LYS A 222 -23.79 -31.80 24.17
N ALA A 223 -23.94 -32.39 22.98
CA ALA A 223 -25.10 -33.20 22.58
C ALA A 223 -26.45 -32.47 22.79
N ASP A 224 -27.29 -32.91 23.73
CA ASP A 224 -28.60 -32.28 24.00
C ASP A 224 -28.49 -30.87 24.58
N THR A 225 -27.37 -30.56 25.24
CA THR A 225 -27.06 -29.21 25.75
C THR A 225 -26.04 -28.48 24.88
N ALA A 226 -25.81 -28.90 23.63
CA ALA A 226 -24.85 -28.25 22.74
C ALA A 226 -25.19 -26.75 22.57
N ASP A 227 -24.18 -25.90 22.73
CA ASP A 227 -24.32 -24.45 22.89
C ASP A 227 -25.13 -23.80 21.75
N TRP A 228 -24.86 -24.23 20.52
CA TRP A 228 -25.51 -23.77 19.31
C TRP A 228 -27.02 -24.03 19.23
N LYS A 229 -27.56 -24.99 19.99
CA LYS A 229 -29.00 -25.28 20.01
C LYS A 229 -29.83 -24.11 20.56
N GLY A 230 -29.22 -23.23 21.37
CA GLY A 230 -29.84 -22.01 21.90
C GLY A 230 -29.88 -20.82 20.93
N GLY A 231 -29.31 -20.95 19.72
CA GLY A 231 -29.32 -19.89 18.70
C GLY A 231 -28.66 -18.58 19.19
N ALA A 232 -29.04 -17.46 18.58
CA ALA A 232 -28.42 -16.15 18.85
C ALA A 232 -28.45 -15.73 20.34
N ALA A 233 -29.53 -16.05 21.07
CA ALA A 233 -29.67 -15.69 22.48
C ALA A 233 -28.69 -16.43 23.41
N GLN A 234 -28.23 -17.62 23.00
CA GLN A 234 -27.15 -18.33 23.70
C GLN A 234 -25.79 -17.86 23.18
N GLY A 235 -25.66 -17.62 21.87
CA GLY A 235 -24.44 -17.11 21.24
C GLY A 235 -23.93 -15.81 21.86
N TYR A 236 -24.80 -14.86 22.18
CA TYR A 236 -24.39 -13.62 22.87
C TYR A 236 -23.81 -13.86 24.28
N LYS A 237 -24.41 -14.77 25.06
CA LYS A 237 -23.96 -15.08 26.43
C LYS A 237 -22.62 -15.80 26.40
N ASP A 238 -22.50 -16.77 25.50
CA ASP A 238 -21.27 -17.54 25.32
C ASP A 238 -20.13 -16.68 24.78
N ALA A 239 -20.42 -15.75 23.86
CA ALA A 239 -19.44 -14.80 23.35
C ALA A 239 -18.93 -13.85 24.44
N GLU A 240 -19.82 -13.28 25.25
CA GLU A 240 -19.46 -12.45 26.40
C GLU A 240 -18.60 -13.23 27.40
N ARG A 241 -19.00 -14.45 27.76
CA ARG A 241 -18.26 -15.28 28.70
C ARG A 241 -16.92 -15.78 28.15
N GLY A 242 -16.87 -16.14 26.87
CA GLY A 242 -15.67 -16.60 26.20
C GLY A 242 -14.63 -15.50 26.03
N GLN A 243 -15.06 -14.30 25.65
CA GLN A 243 -14.20 -13.12 25.57
C GLN A 243 -13.66 -12.73 26.95
N GLN A 244 -14.51 -12.80 28.00
CA GLN A 244 -14.07 -12.58 29.38
C GLN A 244 -12.98 -13.58 29.78
N LEU A 245 -13.22 -14.90 29.62
CA LEU A 245 -12.29 -15.95 30.03
C LEU A 245 -10.98 -15.93 29.22
N HIS A 246 -11.04 -15.60 27.93
CA HIS A 246 -9.88 -15.36 27.09
C HIS A 246 -9.02 -14.21 27.64
N THR A 247 -9.65 -13.08 27.98
CA THR A 247 -8.98 -11.91 28.57
C THR A 247 -8.39 -12.21 29.95
N GLU A 248 -9.13 -12.91 30.82
CA GLU A 248 -8.68 -13.33 32.16
C GLU A 248 -7.49 -14.31 32.09
N ALA A 249 -7.39 -15.10 31.02
CA ALA A 249 -6.25 -15.97 30.74
C ALA A 249 -5.06 -15.24 30.09
N GLY A 250 -5.17 -13.94 29.80
CA GLY A 250 -4.11 -13.13 29.17
C GLY A 250 -4.04 -13.27 27.65
N GLY A 251 -5.13 -13.70 27.00
CA GLY A 251 -5.24 -13.77 25.55
C GLY A 251 -5.31 -12.38 24.92
N PRO A 252 -4.58 -12.12 23.82
CA PRO A 252 -4.58 -10.81 23.18
C PRO A 252 -5.86 -10.59 22.37
N ASP A 253 -6.30 -9.34 22.28
CA ASP A 253 -7.46 -8.94 21.49
C ASP A 253 -7.28 -9.06 19.97
N THR A 254 -6.09 -9.46 19.51
CA THR A 254 -5.81 -9.89 18.13
C THR A 254 -6.12 -11.37 17.87
N ALA A 255 -6.08 -12.23 18.90
CA ALA A 255 -6.24 -13.67 18.71
C ALA A 255 -7.72 -14.08 18.57
N PRO A 256 -8.03 -15.07 17.71
CA PRO A 256 -9.38 -15.57 17.55
C PRO A 256 -9.78 -16.51 18.69
N ILE A 257 -11.09 -16.74 18.81
CA ILE A 257 -11.67 -17.83 19.60
C ILE A 257 -12.38 -18.75 18.62
N TYR A 258 -11.98 -20.02 18.58
CA TYR A 258 -12.73 -21.06 17.87
C TYR A 258 -14.03 -21.35 18.62
N VAL A 259 -15.16 -21.32 17.93
CA VAL A 259 -16.48 -21.58 18.50
C VAL A 259 -16.91 -22.99 18.10
N SER A 260 -17.22 -23.85 19.08
CA SER A 260 -17.44 -25.28 18.85
C SER A 260 -18.87 -25.64 18.41
N ILE A 261 -19.00 -26.12 17.18
CA ILE A 261 -20.11 -26.95 16.69
C ILE A 261 -19.68 -28.42 16.82
N ASP A 262 -19.59 -28.92 18.07
CA ASP A 262 -19.20 -30.32 18.40
C ASP A 262 -20.34 -31.30 18.08
N ALA A 263 -20.67 -31.40 16.79
CA ALA A 263 -21.81 -32.14 16.24
C ALA A 263 -21.64 -32.38 14.73
N CYS A 264 -22.44 -33.31 14.18
CA CYS A 264 -22.71 -33.37 12.73
C CYS A 264 -24.15 -32.88 12.47
N PRO A 265 -24.41 -31.55 12.45
CA PRO A 265 -25.75 -31.02 12.25
C PRO A 265 -26.21 -31.23 10.81
N SER A 266 -27.50 -31.45 10.63
CA SER A 266 -28.15 -31.34 9.32
C SER A 266 -28.11 -29.90 8.82
N GLU A 267 -28.24 -29.67 7.50
CA GLU A 267 -28.33 -28.32 6.94
C GLU A 267 -29.52 -27.53 7.51
N GLN A 268 -30.58 -28.21 7.94
CA GLN A 268 -31.72 -27.59 8.62
C GLN A 268 -31.31 -27.05 10.01
N GLU A 269 -30.62 -27.85 10.83
CA GLU A 269 -30.09 -27.42 12.14
C GLU A 269 -29.00 -26.35 11.98
N TRP A 270 -28.21 -26.41 10.91
CA TRP A 270 -27.30 -25.33 10.54
C TRP A 270 -28.07 -24.02 10.35
N ASN A 271 -29.02 -23.98 9.40
CA ASN A 271 -29.73 -22.77 9.02
C ASN A 271 -30.59 -22.18 10.15
N THR A 272 -31.11 -23.02 11.06
CA THR A 272 -32.06 -22.63 12.12
C THR A 272 -31.42 -22.44 13.50
N GLN A 273 -30.28 -23.05 13.79
CA GLN A 273 -29.65 -23.01 15.13
C GLN A 273 -28.16 -22.63 15.07
N CYS A 274 -27.33 -23.35 14.30
CA CYS A 274 -25.89 -23.06 14.26
C CYS A 274 -25.60 -21.68 13.69
N ARG A 275 -26.19 -21.34 12.55
CA ARG A 275 -26.02 -20.06 11.87
C ARG A 275 -26.37 -18.85 12.75
N PRO A 276 -27.57 -18.74 13.38
CA PRO A 276 -27.87 -17.62 14.27
C PRO A 276 -27.01 -17.61 15.55
N TYR A 277 -26.60 -18.77 16.07
CA TYR A 277 -25.65 -18.84 17.19
C TYR A 277 -24.28 -18.24 16.80
N LEU A 278 -23.75 -18.66 15.66
CA LEU A 278 -22.45 -18.22 15.15
C LEU A 278 -22.47 -16.75 14.71
N LEU A 279 -23.57 -16.24 14.15
CA LEU A 279 -23.73 -14.81 13.85
C LEU A 279 -23.70 -13.94 15.11
N ALA A 280 -24.29 -14.39 16.23
CA ALA A 280 -24.22 -13.65 17.50
C ALA A 280 -22.79 -13.62 18.08
N TRP A 281 -22.00 -14.68 17.89
CA TRP A 281 -20.55 -14.67 18.17
C TRP A 281 -19.79 -13.71 17.24
N GLN A 282 -20.09 -13.74 15.94
CA GLN A 282 -19.47 -12.90 14.93
C GLN A 282 -19.72 -11.39 15.16
N GLU A 283 -20.92 -11.02 15.62
CA GLU A 283 -21.26 -9.64 16.00
C GLU A 283 -20.41 -9.16 17.20
N ARG A 284 -20.05 -10.06 18.12
CA ARG A 284 -19.35 -9.72 19.37
C ARG A 284 -17.83 -9.71 19.25
N LEU A 285 -17.27 -10.72 18.60
CA LEU A 285 -15.82 -10.82 18.41
C LEU A 285 -15.32 -10.08 17.18
N GLY A 286 -16.18 -9.85 16.18
CA GLY A 286 -15.77 -9.58 14.81
C GLY A 286 -15.43 -10.88 14.07
N LYS A 287 -15.73 -10.93 12.77
CA LYS A 287 -15.52 -12.14 11.93
C LYS A 287 -14.06 -12.57 11.90
N GLU A 288 -13.17 -11.60 11.83
CA GLU A 288 -11.70 -11.70 11.92
C GLU A 288 -11.20 -12.43 13.16
N ARG A 289 -11.93 -12.40 14.28
CA ARG A 289 -11.55 -13.09 15.52
C ARG A 289 -12.39 -14.34 15.80
N MET A 290 -13.23 -14.71 14.84
CA MET A 290 -14.08 -15.87 14.98
C MET A 290 -13.47 -17.06 14.25
N GLY A 291 -13.08 -18.07 15.02
CA GLY A 291 -12.86 -19.41 14.49
C GLY A 291 -14.13 -20.26 14.63
N ILE A 292 -14.21 -21.34 13.87
CA ILE A 292 -15.28 -22.34 14.01
C ILE A 292 -14.62 -23.73 14.09
N TYR A 293 -14.93 -24.48 15.14
CA TYR A 293 -14.63 -25.90 15.22
C TYR A 293 -15.86 -26.67 14.74
N CYS A 294 -15.76 -27.36 13.60
CA CYS A 294 -16.89 -28.03 12.95
C CYS A 294 -16.42 -29.07 11.91
N ASN A 295 -17.36 -29.77 11.27
CA ASN A 295 -17.05 -30.73 10.20
C ASN A 295 -16.97 -30.09 8.81
N TYR A 296 -16.57 -30.89 7.81
CA TYR A 296 -16.40 -30.44 6.41
C TYR A 296 -17.64 -29.71 5.85
N PRO A 297 -18.89 -30.27 5.89
CA PRO A 297 -20.07 -29.54 5.41
C PRO A 297 -20.35 -28.23 6.16
N CYS A 298 -20.10 -28.17 7.47
CA CYS A 298 -20.24 -26.93 8.23
C CYS A 298 -19.21 -25.87 7.83
N ILE A 299 -18.02 -26.24 7.36
CA ILE A 299 -17.05 -25.27 6.82
C ILE A 299 -17.56 -24.72 5.49
N ASP A 300 -18.06 -25.57 4.58
CA ASP A 300 -18.72 -25.12 3.34
C ASP A 300 -19.89 -24.16 3.61
N TRP A 301 -20.79 -24.51 4.54
CA TRP A 301 -21.92 -23.66 4.90
C TRP A 301 -21.48 -22.36 5.60
N ALA A 302 -20.44 -22.40 6.43
CA ALA A 302 -19.86 -21.21 7.04
C ALA A 302 -19.26 -20.27 5.99
N ILE A 303 -18.54 -20.80 5.00
CA ILE A 303 -17.98 -20.01 3.89
C ILE A 303 -19.12 -19.41 3.04
N ARG A 304 -20.11 -20.22 2.67
CA ARG A 304 -21.31 -19.81 1.92
C ARG A 304 -22.07 -18.69 2.63
N ASP A 305 -22.30 -18.83 3.94
CA ASP A 305 -23.06 -17.88 4.74
C ASP A 305 -22.18 -16.71 5.24
N GLY A 306 -20.88 -16.71 4.92
CA GLY A 306 -19.94 -15.64 5.25
C GLY A 306 -19.59 -15.55 6.74
N ILE A 307 -19.55 -16.67 7.47
CA ILE A 307 -19.37 -16.73 8.93
C ILE A 307 -18.00 -17.31 9.31
N GLY A 308 -17.29 -16.66 10.23
CA GLY A 308 -15.97 -17.05 10.70
C GLY A 308 -14.83 -16.73 9.70
N THR A 309 -13.61 -16.65 10.22
CA THR A 309 -12.36 -16.52 9.43
C THR A 309 -11.50 -17.77 9.56
N TYR A 310 -11.41 -18.32 10.78
CA TYR A 310 -10.60 -19.51 11.06
C TYR A 310 -11.46 -20.78 11.11
N PHE A 311 -10.91 -21.89 10.65
CA PHE A 311 -11.62 -23.18 10.62
C PHE A 311 -10.77 -24.29 11.23
N TRP A 312 -11.32 -24.96 12.25
CA TRP A 312 -10.72 -26.14 12.88
C TRP A 312 -11.59 -27.35 12.57
N MET A 313 -11.16 -28.15 11.60
CA MET A 313 -11.95 -29.26 11.11
C MET A 313 -11.92 -30.46 12.09
N HIS A 314 -13.08 -31.05 12.36
CA HIS A 314 -13.20 -32.39 12.94
C HIS A 314 -13.78 -33.42 11.96
N ASN A 315 -13.49 -34.69 12.19
CA ASN A 315 -13.88 -35.80 11.31
C ASN A 315 -15.29 -36.36 11.55
N TRP A 316 -16.07 -35.85 12.51
CA TRP A 316 -17.47 -36.27 12.65
C TRP A 316 -18.36 -35.60 11.58
N ASP A 317 -18.41 -36.23 10.41
CA ASP A 317 -19.08 -35.72 9.22
C ASP A 317 -19.97 -36.75 8.51
N GLU A 318 -20.23 -37.91 9.12
CA GLU A 318 -20.96 -39.05 8.53
C GLU A 318 -20.42 -39.54 7.17
N GLY A 319 -19.15 -39.24 6.87
CA GLY A 319 -18.47 -39.63 5.62
C GLY A 319 -18.60 -38.64 4.46
N HIS A 320 -19.23 -37.48 4.66
CA HIS A 320 -19.48 -36.50 3.59
C HIS A 320 -18.18 -35.97 2.92
N SER A 321 -17.07 -35.86 3.64
CA SER A 321 -15.75 -35.50 3.09
C SER A 321 -15.03 -36.64 2.35
N GLY A 322 -15.50 -37.88 2.47
CA GLY A 322 -14.71 -39.06 2.07
C GLY A 322 -13.37 -39.20 2.80
N GLY A 323 -13.19 -38.54 3.95
CA GLY A 323 -11.92 -38.47 4.69
C GLY A 323 -10.97 -37.36 4.23
N GLN A 324 -11.41 -36.46 3.35
CA GLN A 324 -10.63 -35.29 2.92
C GLN A 324 -10.57 -34.22 4.02
N VAL A 325 -9.49 -33.45 4.03
CA VAL A 325 -9.36 -32.25 4.86
C VAL A 325 -9.86 -31.06 4.05
N HIS A 326 -10.77 -30.27 4.62
CA HIS A 326 -11.33 -29.10 3.94
C HIS A 326 -10.22 -28.07 3.64
N PRO A 327 -10.09 -27.54 2.41
CA PRO A 327 -8.95 -26.68 2.03
C PRO A 327 -8.88 -25.37 2.82
N ALA A 328 -10.02 -24.83 3.27
CA ALA A 328 -10.05 -23.65 4.16
C ALA A 328 -9.70 -23.95 5.64
N ALA A 329 -9.48 -25.21 6.02
CA ALA A 329 -9.06 -25.54 7.39
C ALA A 329 -7.71 -24.91 7.73
N HIS A 330 -7.61 -24.40 8.95
CA HIS A 330 -6.41 -23.84 9.57
C HIS A 330 -5.81 -24.85 10.56
N LEU A 331 -6.68 -25.60 11.24
CA LEU A 331 -6.38 -26.74 12.10
C LEU A 331 -7.22 -27.95 11.70
N HIS A 332 -6.73 -29.17 11.96
CA HIS A 332 -7.48 -30.42 11.74
C HIS A 332 -7.30 -31.40 12.89
N GLN A 333 -8.38 -31.73 13.60
CA GLN A 333 -8.40 -32.78 14.62
C GLN A 333 -8.47 -34.15 13.93
N PHE A 334 -7.40 -34.95 14.07
CA PHE A 334 -7.27 -36.23 13.36
C PHE A 334 -7.20 -37.45 14.29
N GLU A 335 -6.98 -37.26 15.60
CA GLU A 335 -6.88 -38.34 16.58
C GLU A 335 -7.48 -37.89 17.92
N ILE A 336 -8.43 -38.66 18.45
CA ILE A 336 -9.26 -38.33 19.64
C ILE A 336 -9.09 -39.42 20.70
N ASP A 337 -8.74 -39.02 21.92
CA ASP A 337 -8.59 -39.84 23.14
C ASP A 337 -7.80 -41.15 22.91
N LYS A 338 -6.68 -41.06 22.17
CA LYS A 338 -5.73 -42.18 21.93
C LYS A 338 -4.41 -42.03 22.65
N GLN A 339 -4.12 -40.86 23.21
CA GLN A 339 -2.86 -40.58 23.88
C GLN A 339 -3.09 -39.89 25.22
N SER A 340 -2.07 -39.91 26.08
CA SER A 340 -2.05 -39.09 27.27
C SER A 340 -0.70 -38.41 27.45
N VAL A 341 -0.73 -37.19 27.97
CA VAL A 341 0.44 -36.39 28.33
C VAL A 341 0.28 -35.98 29.79
N GLY A 342 1.29 -36.25 30.62
CA GLY A 342 1.18 -36.04 32.08
C GLY A 342 0.09 -36.86 32.78
N GLY A 343 -0.44 -37.90 32.14
CA GLY A 343 -1.59 -38.68 32.63
C GLY A 343 -2.96 -38.09 32.29
N VAL A 344 -3.03 -36.99 31.56
CA VAL A 344 -4.26 -36.39 31.02
C VAL A 344 -4.50 -36.95 29.62
N GLY A 345 -5.72 -37.42 29.31
CA GLY A 345 -6.11 -37.79 27.94
C GLY A 345 -6.14 -36.57 27.02
N VAL A 346 -5.58 -36.71 25.81
CA VAL A 346 -5.42 -35.60 24.86
C VAL A 346 -5.87 -35.97 23.45
N ASP A 347 -6.42 -34.98 22.76
CA ASP A 347 -6.75 -35.00 21.34
C ASP A 347 -5.63 -34.29 20.55
N ARG A 348 -5.44 -34.65 19.27
CA ARG A 348 -4.31 -34.16 18.45
C ARG A 348 -4.79 -33.47 17.18
N ASN A 349 -4.23 -32.29 16.96
CA ASN A 349 -4.63 -31.33 15.96
C ASN A 349 -3.44 -30.95 15.08
N ARG A 350 -3.54 -31.11 13.76
CA ARG A 350 -2.50 -30.71 12.81
C ARG A 350 -2.67 -29.23 12.43
N ILE A 351 -1.57 -28.50 12.40
CA ILE A 351 -1.51 -27.14 11.85
C ILE A 351 -1.44 -27.21 10.32
N LEU A 352 -2.29 -26.44 9.64
CA LEU A 352 -2.42 -26.45 8.17
C LEU A 352 -2.06 -25.11 7.50
N ARG A 353 -1.96 -24.02 8.27
CA ARG A 353 -1.68 -22.65 7.82
C ARG A 353 -0.69 -22.00 8.78
N GLU A 354 0.07 -21.01 8.34
CA GLU A 354 1.03 -20.30 9.22
C GLU A 354 0.29 -19.49 10.30
N ASP A 355 -0.76 -18.77 9.90
CA ASP A 355 -1.74 -18.22 10.85
C ASP A 355 -2.86 -19.23 11.05
N PHE A 356 -2.98 -19.71 12.28
CA PHE A 356 -4.01 -20.63 12.73
C PHE A 356 -4.68 -20.15 14.01
N GLY A 357 -4.51 -18.86 14.36
CA GLY A 357 -5.10 -18.25 15.55
C GLY A 357 -4.27 -18.40 16.82
N GLN A 358 -2.95 -18.55 16.71
CA GLN A 358 -2.03 -18.55 17.84
C GLN A 358 -1.96 -17.18 18.52
N TRP A 359 -1.92 -17.16 19.86
CA TRP A 359 -1.83 -15.95 20.67
C TRP A 359 -0.53 -15.17 20.45
N ASP A 360 0.59 -15.90 20.42
CA ASP A 360 1.89 -15.36 20.07
C ASP A 360 2.26 -15.82 18.66
N VAL A 361 2.04 -14.96 17.67
CA VAL A 361 2.78 -15.08 16.43
C VAL A 361 4.24 -14.77 16.76
N THR A 362 5.17 -15.70 16.50
CA THR A 362 6.60 -15.36 16.52
C THR A 362 6.79 -14.29 15.46
N ALA A 363 7.11 -13.07 15.91
CA ALA A 363 6.87 -11.85 15.15
C ALA A 363 7.32 -11.97 13.68
N PRO A 364 6.38 -12.01 12.71
CA PRO A 364 6.67 -11.53 11.38
C PRO A 364 7.12 -10.08 11.55
N SER A 365 8.07 -9.62 10.73
CA SER A 365 8.57 -8.24 10.82
C SER A 365 7.40 -7.23 10.82
N ALA A 366 7.63 -6.05 11.42
CA ALA A 366 6.62 -5.03 11.75
C ALA A 366 5.68 -4.59 10.60
N ALA A 367 5.94 -5.00 9.36
CA ALA A 367 5.06 -4.83 8.20
C ALA A 367 3.67 -5.51 8.36
N VAL A 368 3.56 -6.71 8.96
CA VAL A 368 2.28 -7.46 8.94
C VAL A 368 1.24 -6.88 9.92
N GLN A 369 1.69 -6.31 11.04
CA GLN A 369 0.81 -5.68 12.03
C GLN A 369 0.07 -4.45 11.48
N GLN A 370 0.49 -3.94 10.31
CA GLN A 370 -0.06 -2.77 9.64
C GLN A 370 -1.25 -3.08 8.71
N TYR A 371 -1.56 -4.36 8.48
CA TYR A 371 -2.49 -4.79 7.41
C TYR A 371 -3.89 -5.20 7.88
N SER A 372 -4.08 -5.62 9.14
CA SER A 372 -5.41 -5.95 9.67
C SER A 372 -6.22 -4.71 10.08
N GLU A 373 -5.57 -3.61 10.45
CA GLU A 373 -6.23 -2.43 11.02
C GLU A 373 -6.84 -1.49 9.97
N ARG A 374 -6.24 -1.43 8.77
CA ARG A 374 -6.45 -0.32 7.82
C ARG A 374 -7.89 -0.21 7.28
N TRP A 375 -8.50 -1.32 6.85
CA TRP A 375 -9.90 -1.28 6.36
C TRP A 375 -10.93 -1.23 7.51
N MET A 376 -10.57 -1.73 8.70
CA MET A 376 -11.45 -1.69 9.88
C MET A 376 -11.58 -0.28 10.46
N ALA A 377 -10.49 0.49 10.39
CA ALA A 377 -10.40 1.90 10.78
C ALA A 377 -11.11 2.88 9.82
N LEU A 378 -11.48 2.44 8.61
CA LEU A 378 -12.22 3.26 7.65
C LEU A 378 -13.53 3.78 8.26
N LYS A 379 -13.98 4.95 7.81
CA LYS A 379 -15.28 5.51 8.20
C LYS A 379 -16.43 4.51 7.96
N ARG A 380 -17.47 4.64 8.79
CA ARG A 380 -18.63 3.72 8.84
C ARG A 380 -19.90 4.43 8.37
N LEU A 381 -20.90 3.64 7.99
CA LEU A 381 -22.28 4.15 7.90
C LEU A 381 -22.68 4.80 9.24
N GLY A 382 -23.38 5.93 9.16
CA GLY A 382 -23.67 6.84 10.27
C GLY A 382 -22.68 8.00 10.41
N SER A 383 -21.58 8.03 9.65
CA SER A 383 -20.60 9.14 9.66
C SER A 383 -20.78 10.17 8.54
N LEU A 384 -21.60 9.89 7.52
CA LEU A 384 -21.82 10.82 6.41
C LEU A 384 -22.89 11.86 6.73
N THR A 385 -22.72 13.03 6.10
CA THR A 385 -23.65 14.16 6.07
C THR A 385 -23.87 14.59 4.62
N ARG A 386 -24.88 15.44 4.36
CA ARG A 386 -25.13 15.98 3.00
C ARG A 386 -23.97 16.83 2.44
N GLN A 387 -23.03 17.23 3.28
CA GLN A 387 -21.84 18.01 2.93
C GLN A 387 -20.56 17.16 2.90
N SER A 388 -20.66 15.83 3.07
CA SER A 388 -19.50 14.95 3.07
C SER A 388 -18.83 14.89 1.69
N GLY A 389 -17.52 15.08 1.67
CA GLY A 389 -16.71 15.12 0.45
C GLY A 389 -16.49 13.76 -0.20
N PHE A 390 -16.05 13.82 -1.45
CA PHE A 390 -15.79 12.69 -2.36
C PHE A 390 -15.04 11.52 -1.69
N ASP A 391 -13.90 11.81 -1.06
CA ASP A 391 -13.08 10.81 -0.38
C ASP A 391 -13.78 10.15 0.81
N THR A 392 -14.46 10.93 1.66
CA THR A 392 -15.22 10.42 2.81
C THR A 392 -16.32 9.46 2.36
N VAL A 393 -17.00 9.76 1.26
CA VAL A 393 -18.05 8.91 0.69
C VAL A 393 -17.45 7.62 0.11
N ALA A 394 -16.33 7.71 -0.62
CA ALA A 394 -15.62 6.53 -1.11
C ALA A 394 -15.11 5.64 0.03
N GLU A 395 -14.51 6.23 1.07
CA GLU A 395 -13.99 5.55 2.25
C GLU A 395 -15.09 4.73 2.96
N VAL A 396 -16.29 5.32 3.10
CA VAL A 396 -17.46 4.63 3.66
C VAL A 396 -17.96 3.52 2.74
N ILE A 397 -18.03 3.72 1.42
CA ILE A 397 -18.45 2.67 0.46
C ILE A 397 -17.46 1.49 0.47
N ILE A 398 -16.15 1.76 0.42
CA ILE A 398 -15.10 0.74 0.46
C ILE A 398 -15.13 0.01 1.80
N GLY A 399 -15.16 0.74 2.91
CA GLY A 399 -15.23 0.15 4.24
C GLY A 399 -16.49 -0.69 4.46
N GLU A 400 -17.65 -0.24 3.96
CA GLU A 400 -18.92 -0.97 4.08
C GLU A 400 -18.96 -2.22 3.19
N THR A 401 -18.55 -2.13 1.93
CA THR A 401 -18.46 -3.29 1.03
C THR A 401 -17.49 -4.35 1.57
N LEU A 402 -16.35 -3.95 2.13
CA LEU A 402 -15.40 -4.87 2.78
C LEU A 402 -15.94 -5.49 4.07
N ARG A 403 -16.69 -4.73 4.89
CA ARG A 403 -17.40 -5.28 6.06
C ARG A 403 -18.42 -6.35 5.64
N ARG A 404 -19.12 -6.11 4.53
CA ARG A 404 -20.04 -7.05 3.85
C ARG A 404 -19.33 -8.16 3.07
N ARG A 405 -17.99 -8.21 3.12
CA ARG A 405 -17.14 -9.23 2.46
C ARG A 405 -17.31 -9.30 0.93
N TYR A 406 -17.62 -8.16 0.32
CA TYR A 406 -17.46 -7.97 -1.12
C TYR A 406 -15.97 -8.16 -1.45
N ASN A 407 -15.68 -8.92 -2.50
CA ASN A 407 -14.31 -9.01 -3.00
C ASN A 407 -13.89 -7.68 -3.66
N ARG A 408 -12.59 -7.54 -3.95
CA ARG A 408 -12.02 -6.32 -4.55
C ARG A 408 -12.77 -5.83 -5.79
N GLU A 409 -13.12 -6.73 -6.71
CA GLU A 409 -13.84 -6.34 -7.94
C GLU A 409 -15.27 -5.89 -7.66
N GLU A 410 -15.93 -6.50 -6.68
CA GLU A 410 -17.30 -6.14 -6.28
C GLU A 410 -17.34 -4.78 -5.55
N ALA A 411 -16.39 -4.52 -4.66
CA ALA A 411 -16.23 -3.21 -4.01
C ALA A 411 -15.90 -2.11 -5.02
N ILE A 412 -15.02 -2.40 -5.99
CA ILE A 412 -14.72 -1.51 -7.12
C ILE A 412 -15.96 -1.29 -7.98
N ALA A 413 -16.81 -2.29 -8.21
CA ALA A 413 -18.03 -2.14 -9.00
C ALA A 413 -19.07 -1.24 -8.31
N CYS A 414 -19.29 -1.41 -7.00
CA CYS A 414 -20.14 -0.52 -6.21
C CYS A 414 -19.63 0.93 -6.24
N LEU A 415 -18.34 1.13 -5.98
CA LEU A 415 -17.74 2.47 -6.00
C LEU A 415 -17.76 3.11 -7.40
N SER A 416 -17.52 2.32 -8.46
CA SER A 416 -17.61 2.76 -9.86
C SER A 416 -19.02 3.24 -10.21
N THR A 417 -20.03 2.53 -9.70
CA THR A 417 -21.44 2.90 -9.86
C THR A 417 -21.72 4.22 -9.15
N ALA A 418 -21.33 4.37 -7.88
CA ALA A 418 -21.50 5.63 -7.14
C ALA A 418 -20.76 6.83 -7.79
N ILE A 419 -19.58 6.59 -8.39
CA ILE A 419 -18.84 7.60 -9.16
C ILE A 419 -19.62 7.99 -10.43
N GLN A 420 -20.20 7.04 -11.17
CA GLN A 420 -20.97 7.32 -12.38
C GLN A 420 -22.31 8.02 -12.10
N GLU A 421 -23.03 7.58 -11.06
CA GLU A 421 -24.36 8.09 -10.73
C GLU A 421 -24.36 9.54 -10.22
N SER A 422 -23.41 9.88 -9.33
CA SER A 422 -23.43 11.16 -8.63
C SER A 422 -22.08 11.88 -8.57
N GLY A 423 -21.00 11.23 -8.99
CA GLY A 423 -19.65 11.67 -8.64
C GLY A 423 -19.41 11.62 -7.14
N LEU A 424 -19.96 10.61 -6.44
CA LEU A 424 -19.93 10.46 -4.96
C LEU A 424 -20.54 11.63 -4.18
N ARG A 425 -21.58 12.28 -4.71
CA ARG A 425 -22.22 13.44 -4.08
C ARG A 425 -23.44 13.04 -3.23
N PRO A 426 -23.43 13.29 -1.91
CA PRO A 426 -24.60 13.12 -1.03
C PRO A 426 -25.84 13.91 -1.43
N ASP A 427 -25.67 15.04 -2.10
CA ASP A 427 -26.72 16.01 -2.43
C ASP A 427 -27.22 15.95 -3.88
N ALA A 428 -26.71 15.01 -4.69
CA ALA A 428 -27.02 14.92 -6.11
C ALA A 428 -28.50 14.64 -6.37
N GLN A 429 -29.07 15.34 -7.38
CA GLN A 429 -30.43 15.13 -7.85
C GLN A 429 -30.45 14.97 -9.38
N GLY A 430 -31.07 13.89 -9.83
CA GLY A 430 -31.23 13.54 -11.24
C GLY A 430 -32.70 13.47 -11.65
N GLY A 431 -32.94 13.36 -12.96
CA GLY A 431 -34.30 13.19 -13.51
C GLY A 431 -35.28 14.32 -13.14
N GLY A 432 -34.78 15.55 -12.96
CA GLY A 432 -35.60 16.69 -12.51
C GLY A 432 -36.01 16.66 -11.03
N GLY A 433 -35.26 15.92 -10.19
CA GLY A 433 -35.60 15.69 -8.77
C GLY A 433 -36.31 14.36 -8.52
N ALA A 434 -36.37 13.47 -9.52
CA ALA A 434 -36.90 12.13 -9.36
C ALA A 434 -35.93 11.19 -8.62
N TRP A 435 -34.62 11.38 -8.83
CA TRP A 435 -33.54 10.51 -8.34
C TRP A 435 -32.62 11.25 -7.37
N HIS A 436 -32.24 10.58 -6.27
CA HIS A 436 -31.60 11.23 -5.12
C HIS A 436 -30.30 10.53 -4.69
N GLY A 437 -29.31 11.33 -4.32
CA GLY A 437 -28.11 10.94 -3.58
C GLY A 437 -27.08 10.13 -4.38
N ILE A 438 -26.27 9.38 -3.64
CA ILE A 438 -25.00 8.80 -4.11
C ILE A 438 -25.19 7.78 -5.24
N TYR A 439 -26.26 6.97 -5.15
CA TYR A 439 -26.63 5.95 -6.13
C TYR A 439 -27.88 6.33 -6.96
N GLN A 440 -28.27 7.62 -6.99
CA GLN A 440 -29.42 8.14 -7.77
C GLN A 440 -30.73 7.34 -7.60
N GLN A 441 -31.09 7.09 -6.34
CA GLN A 441 -32.21 6.24 -5.97
C GLN A 441 -33.58 6.88 -6.24
N ASP A 442 -34.52 6.09 -6.76
CA ASP A 442 -35.92 6.47 -6.93
C ASP A 442 -36.72 6.46 -5.61
N GLY A 443 -38.02 6.78 -5.68
CA GLY A 443 -38.89 6.86 -4.50
C GLY A 443 -39.16 5.52 -3.79
N SER A 444 -38.73 4.38 -4.34
CA SER A 444 -38.88 3.08 -3.69
C SER A 444 -37.86 2.83 -2.57
N TYR A 445 -36.77 3.62 -2.52
CA TYR A 445 -35.69 3.45 -1.55
C TYR A 445 -36.00 4.23 -0.25
N PRO A 446 -36.28 3.53 0.88
CA PRO A 446 -36.46 4.21 2.16
C PRO A 446 -35.19 4.95 2.56
N GLY A 447 -35.34 6.16 3.11
CA GLY A 447 -34.21 6.94 3.63
C GLY A 447 -33.25 7.51 2.57
N ARG A 448 -33.52 7.39 1.26
CA ARG A 448 -32.65 7.83 0.14
C ARG A 448 -32.07 9.25 0.22
N ASP A 449 -32.68 10.10 1.04
CA ASP A 449 -32.29 11.49 1.31
C ASP A 449 -31.20 11.65 2.41
N ASP A 450 -30.89 10.59 3.15
CA ASP A 450 -29.71 10.47 4.02
C ASP A 450 -28.62 9.69 3.26
N PRO A 451 -27.39 10.21 3.11
CA PRO A 451 -26.32 9.53 2.38
C PRO A 451 -25.92 8.16 2.99
N ASN A 452 -26.09 7.97 4.29
CA ASN A 452 -25.79 6.69 4.94
C ASN A 452 -26.82 5.64 4.53
N GLU A 453 -28.11 5.98 4.58
CA GLU A 453 -29.20 5.11 4.14
C GLU A 453 -29.17 4.88 2.62
N ASN A 454 -28.79 5.90 1.83
CA ASN A 454 -28.59 5.77 0.39
C ASN A 454 -27.56 4.69 0.06
N ILE A 455 -26.39 4.68 0.73
CA ILE A 455 -25.41 3.60 0.57
C ILE A 455 -25.94 2.27 1.11
N ARG A 456 -26.48 2.26 2.33
CA ARG A 456 -26.92 1.05 3.02
C ARG A 456 -27.95 0.27 2.20
N VAL A 457 -29.03 0.94 1.79
CA VAL A 457 -30.15 0.31 1.09
C VAL A 457 -29.79 -0.09 -0.34
N PHE A 458 -28.84 0.59 -0.99
CA PHE A 458 -28.28 0.12 -2.26
C PHE A 458 -27.57 -1.22 -2.07
N LEU A 459 -26.67 -1.31 -1.09
CA LEU A 459 -25.90 -2.53 -0.83
C LEU A 459 -26.81 -3.66 -0.32
N ASP A 460 -27.79 -3.38 0.54
CA ASP A 460 -28.76 -4.39 0.99
C ASP A 460 -29.54 -5.01 -0.18
N ARG A 461 -30.05 -4.19 -1.11
CA ARG A 461 -30.76 -4.70 -2.31
C ARG A 461 -29.83 -5.38 -3.29
N LEU A 462 -28.57 -4.98 -3.37
CA LEU A 462 -27.57 -5.66 -4.19
C LEU A 462 -27.22 -7.04 -3.59
N ASP A 463 -27.14 -7.15 -2.27
CA ASP A 463 -26.98 -8.43 -1.56
C ASP A 463 -28.19 -9.34 -1.77
N GLU A 464 -29.42 -8.82 -1.67
CA GLU A 464 -30.65 -9.56 -2.02
C GLU A 464 -30.63 -10.08 -3.47
N LYS A 465 -30.22 -9.24 -4.43
CA LYS A 465 -30.12 -9.62 -5.85
C LYS A 465 -29.02 -10.67 -6.08
N ARG A 466 -27.84 -10.52 -5.48
CA ARG A 466 -26.71 -11.47 -5.55
C ARG A 466 -27.03 -12.84 -4.93
N CYS A 467 -27.91 -12.88 -3.93
CA CYS A 467 -28.37 -14.11 -3.30
C CYS A 467 -29.62 -14.74 -3.95
N SER A 468 -30.18 -14.11 -5.00
CA SER A 468 -31.37 -14.61 -5.69
C SER A 468 -31.03 -15.63 -6.79
N ALA A 469 -31.99 -16.49 -7.14
CA ALA A 469 -31.79 -17.54 -8.14
C ALA A 469 -31.45 -17.04 -9.56
N GLY A 470 -31.66 -15.74 -9.83
CA GLY A 470 -31.33 -15.07 -11.09
C GLY A 470 -30.00 -14.29 -11.07
N ALA A 471 -29.18 -14.43 -10.02
CA ALA A 471 -27.90 -13.75 -9.91
C ALA A 471 -26.89 -14.22 -10.98
N SER A 472 -26.09 -13.29 -11.51
CA SER A 472 -24.93 -13.61 -12.35
C SER A 472 -23.65 -13.67 -11.51
N SER A 473 -22.64 -14.39 -11.99
CA SER A 473 -21.26 -14.29 -11.46
C SER A 473 -20.57 -12.96 -11.86
N ASP A 474 -21.10 -12.26 -12.87
CA ASP A 474 -20.66 -10.91 -13.25
C ASP A 474 -21.39 -9.87 -12.36
N ILE A 475 -20.68 -9.34 -11.35
CA ILE A 475 -21.22 -8.32 -10.43
C ILE A 475 -21.80 -7.10 -11.16
N TRP A 476 -21.23 -6.73 -12.31
CA TRP A 476 -21.70 -5.58 -13.08
C TRP A 476 -23.09 -5.82 -13.67
N LYS A 477 -23.42 -7.07 -14.05
CA LYS A 477 -24.79 -7.44 -14.47
C LYS A 477 -25.77 -7.42 -13.31
N ASN A 478 -25.36 -7.81 -12.09
CA ASN A 478 -26.22 -7.71 -10.91
C ASN A 478 -26.53 -6.24 -10.54
N ILE A 479 -25.54 -5.35 -10.67
CA ILE A 479 -25.75 -3.90 -10.49
C ILE A 479 -26.64 -3.33 -11.61
N PHE A 480 -26.43 -3.72 -12.86
CA PHE A 480 -27.28 -3.35 -13.99
C PHE A 480 -28.73 -3.77 -13.76
N TRP A 481 -28.94 -5.01 -13.31
CA TRP A 481 -30.24 -5.55 -12.95
C TRP A 481 -30.91 -4.73 -11.84
N LEU A 482 -30.17 -4.40 -10.79
CA LEU A 482 -30.69 -3.57 -9.68
C LEU A 482 -31.06 -2.14 -10.11
N GLN A 483 -30.21 -1.48 -10.90
CA GLN A 483 -30.37 -0.06 -11.23
C GLN A 483 -31.29 0.20 -12.44
N GLN A 484 -31.16 -0.58 -13.51
CA GLN A 484 -31.89 -0.35 -14.76
C GLN A 484 -33.16 -1.19 -14.89
N ARG A 485 -33.19 -2.39 -14.30
CA ARG A 485 -34.23 -3.40 -14.56
C ARG A 485 -34.65 -4.22 -13.32
N PRO A 486 -34.91 -3.61 -12.15
CA PRO A 486 -35.09 -4.34 -10.89
C PRO A 486 -36.27 -5.32 -10.87
N GLY A 487 -37.25 -5.17 -11.77
CA GLY A 487 -38.41 -6.05 -11.91
C GLY A 487 -38.17 -7.36 -12.68
N GLU A 488 -37.04 -7.51 -13.39
CA GLU A 488 -36.75 -8.72 -14.19
C GLU A 488 -36.40 -9.92 -13.32
N THR A 489 -36.52 -11.13 -13.88
CA THR A 489 -36.32 -12.42 -13.17
C THR A 489 -34.86 -12.78 -12.93
N SER A 490 -33.94 -12.34 -13.78
CA SER A 490 -32.51 -12.57 -13.62
C SER A 490 -31.67 -11.42 -14.16
N ALA A 491 -30.39 -11.39 -13.79
CA ALA A 491 -29.42 -10.42 -14.28
C ALA A 491 -29.11 -10.58 -15.79
N ASP A 492 -29.23 -11.80 -16.32
CA ASP A 492 -29.11 -12.05 -17.75
C ASP A 492 -30.39 -11.66 -18.52
N ASP A 493 -31.59 -11.88 -17.97
CA ASP A 493 -32.84 -11.38 -18.55
C ASP A 493 -32.80 -9.84 -18.62
N ALA A 494 -32.42 -9.19 -17.52
CA ALA A 494 -32.27 -7.75 -17.41
C ALA A 494 -31.33 -7.14 -18.47
N TYR A 495 -30.21 -7.81 -18.76
CA TYR A 495 -29.26 -7.36 -19.77
C TYR A 495 -29.75 -7.65 -21.20
N ASN A 496 -30.40 -8.81 -21.42
CA ASN A 496 -30.83 -9.27 -22.73
C ASN A 496 -32.19 -8.71 -23.19
N ASP A 497 -32.96 -8.09 -22.30
CA ASP A 497 -34.20 -7.37 -22.62
C ASP A 497 -33.98 -6.42 -23.83
N PRO A 498 -34.91 -6.39 -24.82
CA PRO A 498 -34.75 -5.60 -26.05
C PRO A 498 -34.69 -4.08 -25.83
N ASP A 499 -35.33 -3.59 -24.77
CA ASP A 499 -35.43 -2.19 -24.39
C ASP A 499 -34.38 -1.81 -23.31
N ALA A 500 -33.44 -2.70 -22.99
CA ALA A 500 -32.39 -2.45 -22.00
C ALA A 500 -31.35 -1.42 -22.50
N ARG A 501 -31.07 -0.38 -21.70
CA ARG A 501 -30.00 0.60 -21.98
C ARG A 501 -28.62 0.01 -21.66
N ARG A 502 -28.14 -0.90 -22.51
CA ARG A 502 -26.89 -1.67 -22.30
C ARG A 502 -25.66 -0.78 -22.11
N ASP A 503 -25.59 0.37 -22.76
CA ASP A 503 -24.55 1.40 -22.63
C ASP A 503 -24.27 1.79 -21.17
N TYR A 504 -25.26 1.70 -20.28
CA TYR A 504 -25.10 1.94 -18.85
C TYR A 504 -24.06 1.02 -18.19
N LEU A 505 -23.93 -0.23 -18.67
CA LEU A 505 -22.93 -1.18 -18.17
C LEU A 505 -21.50 -0.71 -18.50
N ASP A 506 -21.29 -0.15 -19.69
CA ASP A 506 -20.00 0.39 -20.12
C ASP A 506 -19.70 1.73 -19.43
N GLU A 507 -20.73 2.55 -19.20
CA GLU A 507 -20.64 3.78 -18.40
C GLU A 507 -20.11 3.52 -16.99
N ILE A 508 -20.69 2.57 -16.23
CA ILE A 508 -20.19 2.24 -14.89
C ILE A 508 -18.80 1.56 -14.95
N ARG A 509 -18.56 0.67 -15.92
CA ARG A 509 -17.25 0.01 -16.11
C ARG A 509 -16.14 1.00 -16.46
N SER A 510 -16.44 2.11 -17.13
CA SER A 510 -15.48 3.19 -17.43
C SER A 510 -14.87 3.82 -16.17
N ARG A 511 -15.48 3.64 -14.99
CA ARG A 511 -15.00 4.18 -13.71
C ARG A 511 -14.11 3.19 -12.94
N ARG A 512 -13.98 1.94 -13.41
CA ARG A 512 -13.24 0.85 -12.76
C ARG A 512 -11.81 1.24 -12.34
N THR A 513 -11.06 1.94 -13.20
CA THR A 513 -9.68 2.35 -12.89
C THR A 513 -9.65 3.31 -11.70
N LYS A 514 -10.46 4.37 -11.73
CA LYS A 514 -10.53 5.37 -10.65
C LYS A 514 -11.07 4.78 -9.34
N ALA A 515 -12.07 3.91 -9.42
CA ALA A 515 -12.55 3.17 -8.25
C ALA A 515 -11.49 2.19 -7.70
N GLY A 516 -10.69 1.57 -8.57
CA GLY A 516 -9.55 0.72 -8.18
C GLY A 516 -8.45 1.50 -7.46
N GLU A 517 -8.03 2.65 -7.98
CA GLU A 517 -7.07 3.55 -7.33
C GLU A 517 -7.53 3.97 -5.93
N MET A 518 -8.82 4.28 -5.77
CA MET A 518 -9.41 4.61 -4.48
C MET A 518 -9.49 3.39 -3.55
N PHE A 519 -9.84 2.21 -4.08
CA PHE A 519 -9.83 0.96 -3.33
C PHE A 519 -8.43 0.65 -2.78
N GLU A 520 -7.37 0.73 -3.59
CA GLU A 520 -6.00 0.53 -3.10
C GLU A 520 -5.59 1.57 -2.05
N ARG A 521 -5.90 2.85 -2.30
CA ARG A 521 -5.60 3.96 -1.39
C ARG A 521 -6.17 3.74 0.01
N PHE A 522 -7.40 3.23 0.11
CA PHE A 522 -8.08 3.03 1.39
C PHE A 522 -7.91 1.62 1.99
N ALA A 523 -7.83 0.58 1.17
CA ALA A 523 -7.94 -0.82 1.61
C ALA A 523 -6.97 -1.81 0.94
N GLY A 524 -6.07 -1.35 0.07
CA GLY A 524 -5.05 -2.19 -0.54
C GLY A 524 -4.02 -2.71 0.47
N ALA A 525 -3.53 -3.93 0.23
CA ALA A 525 -2.27 -4.36 0.82
C ALA A 525 -1.12 -3.66 0.06
N PRO A 526 -0.04 -3.20 0.74
CA PRO A 526 1.11 -2.69 0.03
C PRO A 526 1.73 -3.79 -0.84
N GLU A 527 1.89 -3.47 -2.12
CA GLU A 527 2.81 -4.20 -2.98
C GLU A 527 4.21 -4.13 -2.37
N GLY A 528 4.98 -5.21 -2.52
CA GLY A 528 6.11 -5.52 -1.65
C GLY A 528 7.15 -4.40 -1.51
N GLY A 529 7.53 -4.09 -0.27
CA GLY A 529 8.78 -3.39 0.03
C GLY A 529 8.74 -1.85 0.13
N LYS A 530 7.57 -1.22 0.25
CA LYS A 530 7.47 0.23 0.49
C LYS A 530 7.15 0.56 1.95
N GLU A 531 8.00 1.38 2.58
CA GLU A 531 7.72 1.98 3.89
C GLU A 531 6.42 2.82 3.84
N MET A 532 5.77 2.98 5.01
CA MET A 532 4.63 3.89 5.15
C MET A 532 5.00 5.33 4.74
N PRO A 533 4.06 6.12 4.19
CA PRO A 533 4.29 7.52 3.88
C PRO A 533 4.77 8.26 5.14
N TYR A 534 6.02 8.72 5.08
CA TYR A 534 6.74 9.29 6.22
C TYR A 534 5.93 10.44 6.84
N THR A 535 5.67 10.38 8.15
CA THR A 535 4.83 11.35 8.87
C THR A 535 5.67 12.11 9.89
N GLY A 536 5.41 13.41 10.05
CA GLY A 536 6.27 14.33 10.79
C GLY A 536 7.31 14.97 9.87
N ASP A 537 8.12 15.87 10.43
CA ASP A 537 9.04 16.67 9.62
C ASP A 537 10.20 15.81 9.08
N PRO A 538 10.57 15.93 7.79
CA PRO A 538 11.58 15.09 7.14
C PRO A 538 13.00 15.49 7.56
N VAL A 539 13.38 15.15 8.80
CA VAL A 539 14.74 15.38 9.35
C VAL A 539 15.85 14.70 8.53
N TRP A 540 15.49 13.70 7.73
CA TRP A 540 16.38 13.02 6.76
C TRP A 540 16.62 13.81 5.47
N LEU A 541 15.90 14.91 5.22
CA LEU A 541 15.88 15.59 3.91
C LEU A 541 17.24 16.14 3.52
N GLU A 542 18.02 16.72 4.47
CA GLU A 542 19.40 17.11 4.18
C GLU A 542 20.23 15.92 3.73
N GLU A 543 20.21 14.80 4.44
CA GLU A 543 21.08 13.65 4.15
C GLU A 543 20.81 13.10 2.74
N VAL A 544 19.53 12.91 2.43
CA VAL A 544 19.07 12.37 1.13
C VAL A 544 19.41 13.31 -0.02
N LEU A 545 19.13 14.61 0.13
CA LEU A 545 19.52 15.59 -0.88
C LEU A 545 21.05 15.71 -0.99
N ARG A 546 21.79 15.59 0.11
CA ARG A 546 23.26 15.69 0.12
C ARG A 546 23.90 14.52 -0.64
N GLN A 547 23.36 13.31 -0.51
CA GLN A 547 23.78 12.13 -1.26
C GLN A 547 23.56 12.29 -2.78
N ALA A 548 22.39 12.79 -3.20
CA ALA A 548 22.04 12.91 -4.62
C ALA A 548 22.61 14.18 -5.31
N LEU A 549 22.70 15.29 -4.58
CA LEU A 549 23.05 16.59 -5.15
C LEU A 549 24.54 16.95 -4.97
N GLY A 550 25.19 16.43 -3.92
CA GLY A 550 26.58 16.77 -3.57
C GLY A 550 26.78 18.28 -3.42
N ASP A 551 27.78 18.82 -4.12
CA ASP A 551 28.11 20.26 -4.13
C ASP A 551 26.99 21.18 -4.68
N ARG A 552 25.91 20.61 -5.22
CA ARG A 552 24.72 21.40 -5.62
C ARG A 552 23.82 21.76 -4.43
N LEU A 553 23.90 21.02 -3.31
CA LEU A 553 23.12 21.33 -2.10
C LEU A 553 23.79 22.41 -1.26
N VAL A 554 23.05 23.47 -0.98
CA VAL A 554 23.35 24.53 -0.01
C VAL A 554 22.32 24.43 1.12
N VAL A 555 22.78 24.34 2.37
CA VAL A 555 21.92 24.21 3.55
C VAL A 555 22.08 25.47 4.39
N HIS A 556 20.96 26.06 4.81
CA HIS A 556 20.93 27.33 5.52
C HIS A 556 20.59 27.18 7.00
N ASP A 557 21.18 28.01 7.85
CA ASP A 557 21.03 27.91 9.31
C ASP A 557 19.56 27.88 9.76
N GLY A 558 19.27 27.01 10.75
CA GLY A 558 17.94 26.83 11.33
C GLY A 558 16.91 26.19 10.39
N TRP A 559 17.32 25.48 9.34
CA TRP A 559 16.40 24.77 8.44
C TRP A 559 15.64 23.63 9.13
N GLN A 560 16.24 22.95 10.11
CA GLN A 560 15.60 21.85 10.85
C GLN A 560 14.37 22.30 11.63
N ASP A 561 14.41 23.49 12.23
CA ASP A 561 13.38 23.98 13.12
C ASP A 561 12.33 24.85 12.39
N ARG A 562 12.44 24.97 11.06
CA ARG A 562 11.66 25.92 10.25
C ARG A 562 10.48 25.24 9.57
N GLY A 563 9.32 25.86 9.75
CA GLY A 563 8.02 25.55 9.18
C GLY A 563 7.02 26.63 9.62
N THR A 564 5.80 26.64 9.07
CA THR A 564 4.74 27.57 9.45
C THR A 564 4.10 27.22 10.81
N GLY A 565 4.33 26.01 11.31
CA GLY A 565 3.65 25.48 12.50
C GLY A 565 2.19 25.11 12.25
N CYS A 566 1.71 25.15 11.00
CA CYS A 566 0.33 24.84 10.63
C CYS A 566 0.23 23.44 10.00
N GLY A 567 0.46 22.40 10.82
CA GLY A 567 0.28 21.00 10.44
C GLY A 567 -1.18 20.55 10.48
N GLU A 568 -1.42 19.29 10.10
CA GLU A 568 -2.77 18.71 10.10
C GLU A 568 -3.27 18.37 11.52
N ASN A 569 -4.59 18.44 11.72
CA ASN A 569 -5.26 18.07 12.97
C ASN A 569 -4.72 18.79 14.24
N GLY A 570 -4.16 19.99 14.09
CA GLY A 570 -3.55 20.75 15.19
C GLY A 570 -2.08 20.40 15.49
N SER A 571 -1.45 19.55 14.66
CA SER A 571 0.00 19.35 14.64
C SER A 571 0.75 20.62 14.23
N SER A 572 2.02 20.75 14.62
CA SER A 572 2.95 21.76 14.09
C SER A 572 3.78 21.26 12.89
N SER A 573 3.74 19.96 12.63
CA SER A 573 4.64 19.24 11.71
C SER A 573 3.92 18.75 10.44
N MET A 574 4.71 18.32 9.45
CA MET A 574 4.22 17.67 8.23
C MET A 574 3.33 16.46 8.55
N GLY A 575 2.27 16.29 7.75
CA GLY A 575 1.47 15.07 7.73
C GLY A 575 2.21 13.92 7.02
N PRO A 576 1.54 12.79 6.76
CA PRO A 576 2.10 11.72 5.93
C PRO A 576 2.45 12.25 4.53
N ILE A 577 3.75 12.42 4.27
CA ILE A 577 4.31 13.01 3.06
C ILE A 577 4.00 12.10 1.88
N TRP A 578 3.28 12.67 0.91
CA TRP A 578 2.86 12.02 -0.32
C TRP A 578 3.94 12.11 -1.39
N GLY A 579 4.64 13.24 -1.54
CA GLY A 579 5.63 13.41 -2.60
C GLY A 579 6.19 14.82 -2.75
N VAL A 580 6.55 15.19 -3.98
CA VAL A 580 7.19 16.46 -4.32
C VAL A 580 6.29 17.33 -5.19
N MET A 581 6.26 18.63 -4.91
CA MET A 581 5.63 19.63 -5.77
C MET A 581 6.68 20.55 -6.39
N ILE A 582 6.64 20.68 -7.72
CA ILE A 582 7.49 21.62 -8.47
C ILE A 582 6.70 22.91 -8.71
N HIS A 583 7.28 24.02 -8.27
CA HIS A 583 6.77 25.37 -8.48
C HIS A 583 7.71 26.17 -9.39
N HIS A 584 7.24 27.31 -9.86
CA HIS A 584 8.10 28.36 -10.37
C HIS A 584 7.88 29.64 -9.56
N THR A 585 8.95 30.37 -9.35
CA THR A 585 8.96 31.60 -8.54
C THR A 585 8.44 32.83 -9.29
N GLY A 586 8.33 32.74 -10.63
CA GLY A 586 8.15 33.91 -11.49
C GLY A 586 9.39 34.80 -11.64
N ASN A 587 10.50 34.46 -10.97
CA ASN A 587 11.68 35.32 -10.82
C ASN A 587 12.98 34.54 -11.09
N VAL A 588 13.76 34.98 -12.09
CA VAL A 588 15.01 34.32 -12.49
C VAL A 588 16.15 34.50 -11.47
N ASN A 589 16.05 35.50 -10.60
CA ASN A 589 17.02 35.82 -9.55
C ASN A 589 16.43 35.62 -8.14
N GLU A 590 15.56 34.62 -7.97
CA GLU A 590 14.93 34.37 -6.68
C GLU A 590 15.96 34.04 -5.59
N LYS A 591 15.66 34.46 -4.36
CA LYS A 591 16.55 34.37 -3.20
C LYS A 591 15.96 33.47 -2.14
N TRP A 592 16.82 32.63 -1.55
CA TRP A 592 16.40 31.72 -0.47
C TRP A 592 15.89 32.48 0.76
N GLU A 593 16.32 33.73 0.99
CA GLU A 593 15.78 34.59 2.04
C GLU A 593 14.30 34.96 1.81
N VAL A 594 13.87 35.15 0.56
CA VAL A 594 12.45 35.41 0.21
C VAL A 594 11.63 34.14 0.47
N ILE A 595 12.16 32.97 0.06
CA ILE A 595 11.55 31.68 0.39
C ILE A 595 11.49 31.43 1.90
N ARG A 596 12.47 31.90 2.67
CA ARG A 596 12.50 31.79 4.14
C ARG A 596 11.49 32.70 4.82
N ASP A 597 11.49 33.98 4.48
CA ASP A 597 10.81 35.03 5.26
C ASP A 597 9.38 35.31 4.76
N GLY A 598 9.12 35.08 3.47
CA GLY A 598 7.87 35.44 2.82
C GLY A 598 8.03 36.53 1.76
N VAL A 599 6.93 36.85 1.09
CA VAL A 599 6.89 37.81 -0.02
C VAL A 599 5.62 38.65 0.02
N MET A 600 5.70 39.90 -0.45
CA MET A 600 4.52 40.73 -0.66
C MET A 600 3.80 40.27 -1.93
N GLN A 601 2.53 39.90 -1.82
CA GLN A 601 1.66 39.56 -2.94
C GLN A 601 0.60 40.65 -3.15
N PRO A 602 -0.10 40.69 -4.30
CA PRO A 602 -1.21 41.62 -4.52
C PRO A 602 -2.34 41.53 -3.48
N GLY A 603 -2.48 40.38 -2.81
CA GLY A 603 -3.43 40.15 -1.71
C GLY A 603 -2.90 40.49 -0.31
N GLY A 604 -1.66 40.99 -0.18
CA GLY A 604 -0.99 41.28 1.09
C GLY A 604 0.27 40.45 1.33
N TRP A 605 0.84 40.55 2.52
CA TRP A 605 2.05 39.82 2.91
C TRP A 605 1.77 38.32 3.11
N LEU A 606 2.45 37.46 2.35
CA LEU A 606 2.44 36.01 2.55
C LEU A 606 3.69 35.63 3.37
N PRO A 607 3.55 35.23 4.65
CA PRO A 607 4.69 34.84 5.47
C PRO A 607 5.30 33.51 5.01
N GLY A 608 6.63 33.42 5.10
CA GLY A 608 7.37 32.19 4.85
C GLY A 608 7.30 31.18 6.02
N PRO A 609 7.92 29.99 5.86
CA PRO A 609 8.61 29.54 4.65
C PRO A 609 7.63 29.27 3.50
N LEU A 610 7.99 29.73 2.30
CA LEU A 610 7.19 29.59 1.08
C LEU A 610 7.41 28.25 0.38
N SER A 611 8.45 27.50 0.73
CA SER A 611 8.70 26.11 0.33
C SER A 611 9.84 25.52 1.17
N GLN A 612 10.04 24.20 1.11
CA GLN A 612 11.16 23.55 1.80
C GLN A 612 12.51 23.86 1.14
N GLY A 613 12.55 24.11 -0.17
CA GLY A 613 13.77 24.52 -0.86
C GLY A 613 13.58 25.30 -2.16
N LEU A 614 14.62 26.05 -2.51
CA LEU A 614 14.73 26.86 -3.74
C LEU A 614 15.79 26.25 -4.68
N ILE A 615 15.46 26.07 -5.95
CA ILE A 615 16.40 25.65 -7.00
C ILE A 615 16.69 26.86 -7.90
N THR A 616 17.92 27.38 -7.86
CA THR A 616 18.38 28.50 -8.69
C THR A 616 18.77 28.05 -10.10
N SER A 617 18.84 28.99 -11.04
CA SER A 617 19.09 28.72 -12.46
C SER A 617 20.46 28.11 -12.77
N ASP A 618 21.45 28.29 -11.89
CA ASP A 618 22.76 27.62 -11.92
C ASP A 618 22.72 26.17 -11.39
N GLY A 619 21.56 25.70 -10.95
CA GLY A 619 21.33 24.33 -10.48
C GLY A 619 21.70 24.10 -9.02
N LYS A 620 21.87 25.13 -8.18
CA LYS A 620 21.96 24.95 -6.73
C LYS A 620 20.58 24.70 -6.12
N PHE A 621 20.52 23.79 -5.15
CA PHE A 621 19.37 23.57 -4.28
C PHE A 621 19.67 24.22 -2.92
N HIS A 622 18.90 25.22 -2.54
CA HIS A 622 18.96 25.86 -1.23
C HIS A 622 17.88 25.27 -0.32
N LEU A 623 18.28 24.48 0.66
CA LEU A 623 17.39 23.89 1.67
C LEU A 623 17.10 24.93 2.77
N VAL A 624 15.83 25.24 2.96
CA VAL A 624 15.34 26.35 3.80
C VAL A 624 14.51 25.86 4.98
N ALA A 625 13.71 24.81 4.82
CA ALA A 625 12.78 24.32 5.84
C ALA A 625 12.53 22.81 5.70
N ILE A 626 12.02 22.18 6.76
CA ILE A 626 11.44 20.83 6.70
C ILE A 626 9.96 20.78 7.07
N GLY A 627 9.51 21.67 7.96
CA GLY A 627 8.11 21.70 8.38
C GLY A 627 7.15 22.16 7.28
N PRO A 628 5.84 22.27 7.60
CA PRO A 628 4.82 22.77 6.69
C PRO A 628 5.20 24.13 6.10
N CYS A 629 4.96 24.32 4.80
CA CYS A 629 5.34 25.55 4.08
C CYS A 629 4.14 26.14 3.34
N ASN A 630 4.11 27.45 3.13
CA ASN A 630 3.01 28.17 2.46
C ASN A 630 3.09 28.11 0.92
N HIS A 631 3.24 26.89 0.37
CA HIS A 631 3.59 26.67 -1.03
C HIS A 631 2.40 26.28 -1.94
N ALA A 632 1.55 25.35 -1.51
CA ALA A 632 0.52 24.75 -2.37
C ALA A 632 -0.84 25.47 -2.31
N GLY A 633 -1.27 25.90 -1.13
CA GLY A 633 -2.56 26.56 -0.91
C GLY A 633 -3.78 25.70 -1.32
N PRO A 634 -4.96 26.30 -1.53
CA PRO A 634 -6.20 25.58 -1.85
C PRO A 634 -6.12 24.82 -3.18
N GLY A 635 -6.07 23.50 -3.14
CA GLY A 635 -6.06 22.63 -4.33
C GLY A 635 -6.62 21.24 -4.04
N CYS A 636 -6.44 20.33 -4.98
CA CYS A 636 -6.71 18.91 -4.83
C CYS A 636 -5.93 18.12 -5.88
N TYR A 637 -5.48 16.90 -5.55
CA TYR A 637 -4.84 16.00 -6.49
C TYR A 637 -5.12 14.54 -6.07
N PRO A 638 -5.29 13.59 -6.99
CA PRO A 638 -5.51 12.18 -6.66
C PRO A 638 -4.51 11.66 -5.61
N GLY A 639 -5.02 11.18 -4.47
CA GLY A 639 -4.19 10.67 -3.37
C GLY A 639 -3.84 11.67 -2.27
N ILE A 640 -4.03 12.98 -2.49
CA ILE A 640 -3.76 14.05 -1.51
C ILE A 640 -5.09 14.65 -1.03
N PRO A 641 -5.37 14.72 0.29
CA PRO A 641 -6.58 15.37 0.79
C PRO A 641 -6.69 16.83 0.37
N ASP A 642 -7.91 17.27 0.04
CA ASP A 642 -8.22 18.63 -0.41
C ASP A 642 -7.65 19.71 0.52
N GLY A 643 -6.85 20.61 -0.03
CA GLY A 643 -6.21 21.71 0.71
C GLY A 643 -4.98 21.32 1.55
N CYS A 644 -4.66 20.03 1.72
CA CYS A 644 -3.52 19.57 2.52
C CYS A 644 -2.16 19.61 1.78
N GLY A 645 -2.04 20.31 0.66
CA GLY A 645 -0.80 20.35 -0.12
C GLY A 645 0.41 20.81 0.72
N ASN A 646 0.24 21.88 1.50
CA ASN A 646 1.25 22.48 2.39
C ASN A 646 1.84 21.51 3.45
N THR A 647 1.12 20.44 3.76
CA THR A 647 1.44 19.47 4.83
C THR A 647 1.71 18.07 4.29
N ARG A 648 1.50 17.83 3.00
CA ARG A 648 1.64 16.52 2.32
C ARG A 648 2.70 16.50 1.24
N LEU A 649 3.21 17.65 0.81
CA LEU A 649 4.18 17.75 -0.27
C LEU A 649 5.44 18.47 0.22
N ILE A 650 6.59 18.02 -0.29
CA ILE A 650 7.83 18.78 -0.21
C ILE A 650 7.85 19.70 -1.43
N GLY A 651 7.68 21.01 -1.20
CA GLY A 651 7.70 22.04 -2.24
C GLY A 651 9.12 22.41 -2.65
N PHE A 652 9.39 22.35 -3.94
CA PHE A 652 10.59 22.89 -4.57
C PHE A 652 10.22 24.11 -5.40
N GLU A 653 10.59 25.29 -4.92
CA GLU A 653 10.49 26.53 -5.67
C GLU A 653 11.64 26.62 -6.68
N CYS A 654 11.36 27.08 -7.90
CA CYS A 654 12.37 27.11 -8.96
C CYS A 654 12.46 28.51 -9.59
N ALA A 655 13.67 29.09 -9.60
CA ALA A 655 13.95 30.37 -10.24
C ALA A 655 13.61 30.29 -11.75
N TRP A 656 12.69 31.11 -12.24
CA TRP A 656 12.11 30.95 -13.59
C TRP A 656 12.02 32.24 -14.38
N GLN A 657 12.10 32.11 -15.71
CA GLN A 657 11.88 33.18 -16.67
C GLN A 657 10.92 32.69 -17.77
N PRO A 658 9.69 33.25 -17.87
CA PRO A 658 8.78 32.91 -18.97
C PRO A 658 9.42 33.16 -20.34
N GLY A 659 9.31 32.18 -21.23
CA GLY A 659 9.74 32.30 -22.64
C GLY A 659 11.25 32.15 -22.91
N ALA A 660 12.05 31.72 -21.94
CA ALA A 660 13.46 31.41 -22.16
C ALA A 660 13.62 30.01 -22.79
N HIS A 661 14.05 29.94 -24.06
CA HIS A 661 14.30 28.66 -24.74
C HIS A 661 15.73 28.18 -24.52
N TYR A 662 15.89 26.97 -23.97
CA TYR A 662 17.19 26.31 -23.76
C TYR A 662 17.37 25.15 -24.77
N PRO A 663 18.60 24.65 -25.01
CA PRO A 663 18.84 23.55 -25.94
C PRO A 663 18.20 22.24 -25.46
N GLY A 664 17.08 21.87 -26.08
CA GLY A 664 16.25 20.73 -25.71
C GLY A 664 14.78 21.01 -26.09
N ASN A 665 13.87 20.10 -25.75
CA ASN A 665 12.43 20.31 -25.98
C ASN A 665 11.76 21.18 -24.91
N GLU A 666 12.53 21.74 -23.96
CA GLU A 666 12.02 22.33 -22.72
C GLU A 666 12.69 23.70 -22.43
N THR A 667 11.97 24.57 -21.74
CA THR A 667 12.29 26.00 -21.49
C THR A 667 12.92 26.26 -20.12
N TRP A 668 13.68 25.29 -19.63
CA TRP A 668 14.36 25.36 -18.33
C TRP A 668 15.86 25.09 -18.46
N PRO A 669 16.73 25.77 -17.66
CA PRO A 669 18.17 25.54 -17.67
C PRO A 669 18.51 24.05 -17.40
N PRO A 670 19.39 23.41 -18.19
CA PRO A 670 19.75 22.01 -17.98
C PRO A 670 20.31 21.70 -16.58
N ALA A 671 21.07 22.64 -15.98
CA ALA A 671 21.57 22.51 -14.61
C ALA A 671 20.43 22.45 -13.58
N GLN A 672 19.39 23.25 -13.79
CA GLN A 672 18.20 23.31 -12.94
C GLN A 672 17.33 22.05 -13.09
N ILE A 673 17.05 21.62 -14.33
CA ILE A 673 16.36 20.35 -14.63
C ILE A 673 17.06 19.16 -13.97
N ASN A 674 18.40 19.07 -14.09
CA ASN A 674 19.17 18.00 -13.45
C ASN A 674 18.98 18.03 -11.93
N THR A 675 18.96 19.20 -11.29
CA THR A 675 18.77 19.31 -9.84
C THR A 675 17.35 19.03 -9.40
N MET A 676 16.33 19.51 -10.13
CA MET A 676 14.93 19.13 -9.89
C MET A 676 14.77 17.61 -9.98
N ARG A 677 15.25 17.00 -11.07
CA ARG A 677 15.17 15.56 -11.32
C ARG A 677 15.82 14.75 -10.21
N ASP A 678 17.08 15.05 -9.88
CA ASP A 678 17.86 14.26 -8.93
C ASP A 678 17.35 14.45 -7.49
N ALA A 679 16.92 15.66 -7.12
CA ALA A 679 16.29 15.92 -5.83
C ALA A 679 14.95 15.17 -5.69
N SER A 680 14.08 15.25 -6.71
CA SER A 680 12.81 14.54 -6.71
C SER A 680 12.98 13.03 -6.68
N ALA A 681 13.90 12.48 -7.48
CA ALA A 681 14.21 11.06 -7.47
C ALA A 681 14.69 10.60 -6.08
N ALA A 682 15.62 11.33 -5.45
CA ALA A 682 16.14 10.99 -4.13
C ALA A 682 15.06 11.02 -3.04
N VAL A 683 14.19 12.04 -3.06
CA VAL A 683 13.04 12.13 -2.14
C VAL A 683 12.06 10.97 -2.38
N LEU A 684 11.71 10.67 -3.63
CA LEU A 684 10.78 9.58 -3.92
C LEU A 684 11.33 8.20 -3.56
N THR A 685 12.61 7.94 -3.85
CA THR A 685 13.30 6.72 -3.41
C THR A 685 13.37 6.64 -1.88
N LYS A 686 13.58 7.75 -1.16
CA LYS A 686 13.53 7.76 0.31
C LYS A 686 12.13 7.48 0.86
N LEU A 687 11.09 7.96 0.18
CA LEU A 687 9.69 7.66 0.49
C LEU A 687 9.25 6.25 0.01
N GLY A 688 10.17 5.45 -0.53
CA GLY A 688 9.93 4.07 -0.95
C GLY A 688 9.29 3.90 -2.34
N TYR A 689 9.06 4.98 -3.10
CA TYR A 689 8.44 4.86 -4.42
C TYR A 689 9.39 4.23 -5.46
N ASP A 690 8.82 3.45 -6.39
CA ASP A 690 9.48 2.78 -7.52
C ASP A 690 9.14 3.43 -8.88
N ASP A 691 8.26 4.43 -8.87
CA ASP A 691 7.92 5.26 -9.99
C ASP A 691 7.89 6.75 -9.61
N ALA A 692 7.75 7.60 -10.62
CA ALA A 692 7.77 9.04 -10.46
C ALA A 692 6.37 9.67 -10.34
N SER A 693 5.29 8.90 -10.15
CA SER A 693 3.91 9.42 -10.12
C SER A 693 3.66 10.42 -8.99
N HIS A 694 4.50 10.40 -7.95
CA HIS A 694 4.45 11.27 -6.78
C HIS A 694 5.23 12.60 -6.94
N VAL A 695 5.42 13.06 -8.19
CA VAL A 695 5.93 14.40 -8.52
C VAL A 695 4.90 15.16 -9.36
N ILE A 696 4.44 16.31 -8.87
CA ILE A 696 3.37 17.09 -9.49
C ILE A 696 3.72 18.56 -9.67
N GLY A 697 3.17 19.19 -10.71
CA GLY A 697 3.22 20.64 -10.84
C GLY A 697 2.13 21.34 -10.02
N HIS A 698 2.33 22.60 -9.62
CA HIS A 698 1.27 23.41 -8.98
C HIS A 698 0.01 23.50 -9.87
N LYS A 699 0.21 23.51 -11.20
CA LYS A 699 -0.83 23.49 -12.24
C LYS A 699 -1.67 22.22 -12.26
N GLU A 700 -1.12 21.11 -11.77
CA GLU A 700 -1.84 19.84 -11.60
C GLU A 700 -2.59 19.80 -10.25
N TRP A 701 -2.17 20.59 -9.26
CA TRP A 701 -2.84 20.70 -7.95
C TRP A 701 -3.97 21.73 -7.91
N ALA A 702 -3.79 22.89 -8.56
CA ALA A 702 -4.72 24.01 -8.46
C ALA A 702 -4.85 24.84 -9.76
N GLY A 703 -4.40 24.30 -10.89
CA GLY A 703 -4.42 24.94 -12.20
C GLY A 703 -5.31 24.25 -13.24
N ALA A 704 -5.09 24.60 -14.51
CA ALA A 704 -5.86 24.08 -15.65
C ALA A 704 -5.50 22.63 -16.03
N GLU A 705 -4.33 22.14 -15.63
CA GLU A 705 -3.85 20.76 -15.90
C GLU A 705 -4.25 19.78 -14.78
N ASN A 706 -5.10 20.19 -13.83
CA ASN A 706 -5.56 19.32 -12.75
C ASN A 706 -6.28 18.08 -13.32
N PRO A 707 -5.86 16.84 -12.98
CA PRO A 707 -6.40 15.61 -13.56
C PRO A 707 -7.85 15.31 -13.15
N LEU A 708 -8.39 16.03 -12.17
CA LEU A 708 -9.81 15.98 -11.78
C LEU A 708 -10.66 17.00 -12.56
N GLY A 709 -10.06 17.84 -13.40
CA GLY A 709 -10.72 18.96 -14.07
C GLY A 709 -11.06 20.14 -13.16
N ILE A 710 -10.49 20.19 -11.95
CA ILE A 710 -10.80 21.17 -10.91
C ILE A 710 -9.71 22.25 -10.85
N ASN A 711 -10.01 23.43 -11.39
CA ASN A 711 -9.11 24.57 -11.35
C ASN A 711 -9.42 25.48 -10.16
N LYS A 712 -8.79 25.25 -8.99
CA LYS A 712 -9.09 26.01 -7.75
C LYS A 712 -8.43 27.39 -7.65
N GLN A 713 -7.30 27.62 -8.31
CA GLN A 713 -6.52 28.87 -8.18
C GLN A 713 -6.07 29.48 -9.52
N GLY A 714 -6.17 28.76 -10.65
CA GLY A 714 -5.65 29.22 -11.94
C GLY A 714 -4.12 29.10 -12.07
N LYS A 715 -3.47 28.32 -11.21
CA LYS A 715 -2.00 28.23 -11.12
C LYS A 715 -1.38 27.66 -12.41
N PRO A 716 -0.43 28.37 -13.07
CA PRO A 716 0.26 27.86 -14.26
C PRO A 716 1.57 27.11 -13.92
N ASP A 717 2.05 27.17 -12.68
CA ASP A 717 3.39 26.74 -12.24
C ASP A 717 3.56 25.20 -12.33
N PRO A 718 4.68 24.62 -12.79
CA PRO A 718 5.94 25.24 -13.22
C PRO A 718 5.95 25.58 -14.72
N GLY A 719 4.90 26.26 -15.18
CA GLY A 719 4.82 26.84 -16.51
C GLY A 719 4.61 25.79 -17.60
N ASP A 720 5.40 25.91 -18.64
CA ASP A 720 5.37 25.14 -19.88
C ASP A 720 6.08 23.78 -19.81
N MET A 721 6.65 23.39 -18.66
CA MET A 721 7.21 22.06 -18.45
C MET A 721 6.15 20.96 -18.63
N ASP A 722 6.42 19.96 -19.48
CA ASP A 722 5.60 18.74 -19.54
C ASP A 722 5.89 17.85 -18.33
N MET A 723 4.96 17.82 -17.38
CA MET A 723 5.07 17.01 -16.17
C MET A 723 5.10 15.49 -16.47
N LYS A 724 4.59 15.01 -17.60
CA LYS A 724 4.72 13.60 -18.01
C LYS A 724 6.15 13.30 -18.46
N TRP A 725 6.75 14.17 -19.27
CA TRP A 725 8.16 14.08 -19.63
C TRP A 725 9.05 14.16 -18.39
N PHE A 726 8.83 15.15 -17.52
CA PHE A 726 9.64 15.36 -16.33
C PHE A 726 9.59 14.17 -15.36
N ARG A 727 8.40 13.58 -15.12
CA ARG A 727 8.28 12.31 -14.39
C ARG A 727 9.03 11.16 -15.09
N GLY A 728 9.07 11.14 -16.41
CA GLY A 728 9.92 10.22 -17.18
C GLY A 728 11.41 10.38 -16.86
N GLU A 729 11.92 11.61 -16.76
CA GLU A 729 13.31 11.88 -16.35
C GLU A 729 13.57 11.50 -14.89
N VAL A 730 12.65 11.80 -13.97
CA VAL A 730 12.75 11.37 -12.56
C VAL A 730 12.81 9.85 -12.46
N LYS A 731 11.97 9.12 -13.21
CA LYS A 731 11.99 7.64 -13.23
C LYS A 731 13.31 7.08 -13.76
N LYS A 732 13.91 7.69 -14.79
CA LYS A 732 15.26 7.31 -15.28
C LYS A 732 16.33 7.50 -14.21
N ALA A 733 16.24 8.56 -13.40
CA ALA A 733 17.16 8.80 -12.28
C ALA A 733 16.97 7.78 -11.14
N MET A 734 15.73 7.47 -10.76
CA MET A 734 15.43 6.42 -9.77
C MET A 734 15.94 5.03 -10.20
N LEU A 735 15.94 4.75 -11.51
CA LEU A 735 16.49 3.52 -12.10
C LEU A 735 18.03 3.55 -12.28
N GLY A 736 18.73 4.59 -11.80
CA GLY A 736 20.19 4.74 -11.92
C GLY A 736 20.69 4.91 -13.35
N MET A 737 19.83 5.23 -14.32
CA MET A 737 20.20 5.25 -15.74
C MET A 737 21.25 6.32 -16.07
N PHE A 738 21.27 7.43 -15.32
CA PHE A 738 22.26 8.50 -15.51
C PHE A 738 23.63 8.20 -14.88
N ASP A 739 23.74 7.18 -14.03
CA ASP A 739 25.03 6.71 -13.50
C ASP A 739 25.69 5.66 -14.40
N GLN A 740 24.89 4.91 -15.16
CA GLN A 740 25.36 3.86 -16.08
C GLN A 740 26.01 4.43 -17.36
N PHE A 741 25.53 5.58 -17.85
CA PHE A 741 26.13 6.29 -18.97
C PHE A 741 26.98 7.45 -18.43
N GLY A 742 28.24 7.14 -18.09
CA GLY A 742 29.13 8.02 -17.32
C GLY A 742 29.13 9.48 -17.77
N LYS A 743 29.00 10.39 -16.79
CA LYS A 743 28.81 11.86 -16.91
C LYS A 743 29.40 12.46 -18.19
N LEU A 744 28.55 12.63 -19.20
CA LEU A 744 28.83 13.49 -20.34
C LEU A 744 28.94 14.93 -19.83
N THR A 745 30.18 15.42 -19.75
CA THR A 745 30.47 16.84 -19.48
C THR A 745 30.21 17.65 -20.75
N THR A 746 28.94 17.79 -21.11
CA THR A 746 28.51 18.82 -22.07
C THR A 746 28.83 20.19 -21.47
N GLN A 747 29.95 20.78 -21.89
CA GLN A 747 30.16 22.22 -21.76
C GLN A 747 29.16 22.90 -22.69
N VAL A 748 28.00 23.26 -22.13
CA VAL A 748 27.06 24.17 -22.76
C VAL A 748 27.62 25.58 -22.54
N GLU A 749 28.00 26.27 -23.60
CA GLU A 749 28.35 27.69 -23.51
C GLU A 749 27.14 28.48 -22.99
N GLU A 750 27.35 29.41 -22.05
CA GLU A 750 26.28 30.24 -21.52
C GLU A 750 25.60 31.03 -22.66
N PRO A 751 24.25 30.94 -22.81
CA PRO A 751 23.55 31.78 -23.77
C PRO A 751 23.68 33.24 -23.35
N LYS A 752 23.98 34.10 -24.33
CA LYS A 752 24.06 35.56 -24.11
C LYS A 752 22.76 36.08 -23.49
N LYS A 753 22.89 36.92 -22.46
CA LYS A 753 21.74 37.61 -21.82
C LYS A 753 20.82 38.21 -22.88
N ALA A 754 19.56 37.80 -22.87
CA ALA A 754 18.49 38.46 -23.59
C ALA A 754 18.02 39.70 -22.83
N GLU A 755 17.48 40.68 -23.57
CA GLU A 755 16.98 41.95 -23.03
C GLU A 755 15.74 41.73 -22.12
N PRO A 756 15.44 42.64 -21.17
CA PRO A 756 14.36 42.46 -20.20
C PRO A 756 12.96 42.36 -20.82
N THR A 757 12.08 41.57 -20.19
CA THR A 757 10.67 41.44 -20.60
C THR A 757 9.80 42.55 -20.01
N ASP A 758 8.63 42.77 -20.63
CA ASP A 758 7.66 43.80 -20.20
C ASP A 758 7.26 43.69 -18.71
N HIS A 759 7.27 42.49 -18.13
CA HIS A 759 6.98 42.32 -16.69
C HIS A 759 8.09 42.85 -15.79
N ILE A 760 9.36 42.64 -16.16
CA ILE A 760 10.52 43.21 -15.45
C ILE A 760 10.50 44.73 -15.60
N LEU A 761 10.22 45.24 -16.79
CA LEU A 761 10.04 46.67 -17.03
C LEU A 761 8.89 47.25 -16.19
N LEU A 762 7.75 46.55 -16.09
CA LEU A 762 6.62 46.97 -15.26
C LEU A 762 6.96 46.93 -13.76
N GLN A 763 7.74 45.95 -13.29
CA GLN A 763 8.18 45.90 -11.90
C GLN A 763 9.22 46.99 -11.59
N GLU A 764 10.21 47.22 -12.46
CA GLU A 764 11.16 48.33 -12.31
C GLU A 764 10.43 49.69 -12.34
N ILE A 765 9.44 49.87 -13.22
CA ILE A 765 8.58 51.05 -13.25
C ILE A 765 7.79 51.17 -11.94
N TRP A 766 7.24 50.07 -11.41
CA TRP A 766 6.48 50.06 -10.16
C TRP A 766 7.34 50.41 -8.93
N GLU A 767 8.54 49.83 -8.83
CA GLU A 767 9.53 50.16 -7.81
C GLU A 767 10.04 51.61 -7.95
N GLN A 768 10.22 52.11 -9.18
CA GLN A 768 10.53 53.52 -9.42
C GLN A 768 9.38 54.45 -9.03
N LEU A 769 8.12 54.04 -9.24
CA LEU A 769 6.95 54.82 -8.86
C LEU A 769 6.74 54.85 -7.34
N LEU A 770 7.01 53.76 -6.62
CA LEU A 770 6.81 53.67 -5.17
C LEU A 770 8.04 54.04 -4.32
N GLY A 771 9.24 54.02 -4.90
CA GLY A 771 10.50 54.26 -4.20
C GLY A 771 10.97 53.09 -3.33
N PRO A 772 12.18 53.21 -2.74
CA PRO A 772 12.80 52.14 -1.95
C PRO A 772 11.87 51.56 -0.87
N ASP A 773 11.76 50.24 -0.82
CA ASP A 773 10.84 49.47 0.05
C ASP A 773 9.36 49.88 -0.02
N GLY A 774 8.93 50.60 -1.06
CA GLY A 774 7.59 51.20 -1.15
C GLY A 774 7.35 52.35 -0.16
N LYS A 775 8.41 52.94 0.40
CA LYS A 775 8.37 54.01 1.42
C LYS A 775 8.62 55.41 0.83
N GLY A 776 8.43 55.56 -0.47
CA GLY A 776 8.71 56.80 -1.18
C GLY A 776 10.20 57.10 -1.36
N TRP A 777 10.48 58.13 -2.14
CA TRP A 777 11.86 58.57 -2.39
C TRP A 777 12.32 59.58 -1.35
N PRO A 778 13.53 59.43 -0.76
CA PRO A 778 14.11 60.44 0.13
C PRO A 778 14.19 61.84 -0.51
N GLN A 779 14.42 61.92 -1.82
CA GLN A 779 14.45 63.15 -2.61
C GLN A 779 13.06 63.81 -2.77
N LEU A 780 11.98 63.07 -2.51
CA LEU A 780 10.59 63.54 -2.52
C LEU A 780 10.03 63.70 -1.10
N ASP A 781 10.90 63.67 -0.07
CA ASP A 781 10.55 63.72 1.35
C ASP A 781 9.70 62.51 1.80
N GLY A 782 10.09 61.31 1.36
CA GLY A 782 9.41 60.05 1.73
C GLY A 782 8.08 59.80 1.02
N ARG A 783 7.75 60.56 -0.03
CA ARG A 783 6.57 60.36 -0.87
C ARG A 783 6.87 59.50 -2.09
N THR A 784 5.86 58.77 -2.57
CA THR A 784 5.97 58.06 -3.85
C THR A 784 5.97 59.07 -5.01
N LEU A 785 6.42 58.62 -6.18
CA LEU A 785 6.37 59.41 -7.41
C LEU A 785 4.91 59.66 -7.84
N VAL A 786 4.00 58.74 -7.51
CA VAL A 786 2.55 58.89 -7.70
C VAL A 786 1.98 59.97 -6.79
N ASP A 787 2.33 59.99 -5.50
CA ASP A 787 1.90 61.03 -4.55
C ASP A 787 2.40 62.41 -4.97
N ALA A 788 3.67 62.51 -5.37
CA ALA A 788 4.28 63.76 -5.80
C ALA A 788 3.61 64.31 -7.07
N VAL A 789 3.32 63.46 -8.06
CA VAL A 789 2.58 63.85 -9.27
C VAL A 789 1.13 64.20 -8.95
N ALA A 790 0.45 63.45 -8.08
CA ALA A 790 -0.91 63.78 -7.64
C ALA A 790 -0.98 65.12 -6.88
N GLU A 791 0.05 65.47 -6.12
CA GLU A 791 0.15 66.77 -5.45
C GLU A 791 0.44 67.91 -6.44
N VAL A 792 1.29 67.68 -7.45
CA VAL A 792 1.50 68.64 -8.55
C VAL A 792 0.22 68.85 -9.38
N LEU A 793 -0.55 67.78 -9.66
CA LEU A 793 -1.83 67.88 -10.35
C LEU A 793 -2.87 68.65 -9.53
N LYS A 794 -2.98 68.39 -8.21
CA LYS A 794 -3.83 69.20 -7.31
C LYS A 794 -3.45 70.70 -7.30
N ARG A 795 -2.15 71.02 -7.42
CA ARG A 795 -1.67 72.41 -7.56
C ARG A 795 -1.94 72.99 -8.95
N ALA A 796 -2.03 72.17 -10.00
CA ALA A 796 -2.35 72.59 -11.36
C ALA A 796 -3.86 72.83 -11.57
N ASP A 797 -4.71 72.05 -10.89
CA ASP A 797 -6.18 72.18 -10.92
C ASP A 797 -6.74 73.34 -10.06
N GLY A 798 -5.88 74.11 -9.39
CA GLY A 798 -6.19 75.47 -8.94
C GLY A 798 -6.50 75.69 -7.45
N ASP A 799 -6.20 74.76 -6.55
CA ASP A 799 -6.31 75.02 -5.10
C ASP A 799 -5.07 75.79 -4.57
N GLN A 800 -5.21 77.11 -4.42
CA GLN A 800 -4.15 78.03 -3.98
C GLN A 800 -3.97 78.08 -2.44
N THR A 801 -3.56 76.99 -1.78
CA THR A 801 -3.35 77.01 -0.31
C THR A 801 -2.11 76.29 0.26
N VAL A 802 -0.96 76.24 -0.44
CA VAL A 802 0.34 75.93 0.21
C VAL A 802 1.47 76.86 -0.25
N THR A 803 2.12 77.52 0.71
CA THR A 803 3.23 78.48 0.50
C THR A 803 4.59 77.80 0.28
N PRO A 804 5.48 78.37 -0.56
CA PRO A 804 6.81 77.81 -0.81
C PRO A 804 7.89 78.35 0.15
N SER A 805 8.91 77.52 0.42
CA SER A 805 10.21 77.95 0.93
C SER A 805 11.30 77.32 0.07
N LEU A 806 12.19 78.16 -0.50
CA LEU A 806 13.26 77.77 -1.42
C LEU A 806 14.57 78.46 -1.01
N ALA A 807 15.64 77.69 -0.85
CA ALA A 807 17.07 78.10 -0.80
C ALA A 807 17.95 76.82 -0.80
N ALA A 808 19.20 76.72 -1.31
CA ALA A 808 20.04 77.41 -2.30
C ALA A 808 21.34 76.54 -2.45
N ALA A 809 22.23 76.55 -3.47
CA ALA A 809 22.44 77.29 -4.74
C ALA A 809 23.11 76.31 -5.78
N ALA A 810 23.30 76.59 -7.09
CA ALA A 810 24.39 77.33 -7.78
C ALA A 810 25.84 76.91 -7.39
N GLU A 811 26.84 76.65 -8.25
CA GLU A 811 27.10 76.88 -9.70
C GLU A 811 28.08 75.83 -10.35
N PRO A 812 28.35 75.83 -11.68
CA PRO A 812 29.22 74.87 -12.40
C PRO A 812 30.62 75.40 -12.84
N GLY A 813 31.60 74.52 -13.14
CA GLY A 813 32.95 74.95 -13.61
C GLY A 813 33.89 73.91 -14.28
N SER A 814 34.05 74.02 -15.61
CA SER A 814 35.22 73.79 -16.50
C SER A 814 36.40 72.81 -16.21
N ALA A 815 36.59 71.85 -17.14
CA ALA A 815 37.78 71.69 -18.03
C ALA A 815 39.18 71.14 -17.57
N THR A 816 39.40 69.84 -17.89
CA THR A 816 40.57 69.26 -18.64
C THR A 816 41.98 69.09 -17.97
N PRO A 817 43.03 68.42 -18.55
CA PRO A 817 43.44 67.08 -18.07
C PRO A 817 44.99 66.85 -17.84
N LEU A 818 45.40 65.55 -17.75
CA LEU A 818 46.76 64.96 -17.87
C LEU A 818 47.73 65.06 -16.66
N ALA A 819 48.20 63.91 -16.13
CA ALA A 819 49.56 63.38 -16.43
C ALA A 819 50.02 62.17 -15.57
N SER A 820 50.78 61.29 -16.23
CA SER A 820 51.49 60.08 -15.80
C SER A 820 52.46 60.13 -14.59
N ARG A 821 52.65 58.98 -13.90
CA ARG A 821 53.95 58.27 -13.61
C ARG A 821 53.69 57.12 -12.58
N SER A 822 53.94 55.83 -12.87
CA SER A 822 55.21 55.09 -13.06
C SER A 822 55.90 54.56 -11.79
N ARG A 823 55.89 53.21 -11.64
CA ARG A 823 56.86 52.31 -10.94
C ARG A 823 57.02 52.40 -9.40
N ARG A 824 56.68 51.30 -8.69
CA ARG A 824 57.62 50.28 -8.13
C ARG A 824 56.94 49.22 -7.23
N THR A 825 57.19 47.95 -7.54
CA THR A 825 57.30 46.82 -6.57
C THR A 825 58.79 46.69 -6.14
N PRO A 826 59.20 46.07 -5.00
CA PRO A 826 59.16 44.59 -4.86
C PRO A 826 59.17 43.92 -3.43
N ALA A 827 58.61 42.69 -3.38
CA ALA A 827 59.13 41.43 -2.80
C ALA A 827 59.56 41.20 -1.30
N ARG A 828 59.04 40.07 -0.76
CA ARG A 828 59.68 38.97 0.03
C ARG A 828 60.32 39.21 1.43
N LYS A 829 59.92 38.36 2.41
CA LYS A 829 60.72 37.18 2.89
C LYS A 829 59.95 36.23 3.85
N LYS A 830 60.44 34.98 3.99
CA LYS A 830 59.98 33.91 4.92
C LYS A 830 60.93 33.76 6.12
N THR A 831 60.44 33.24 7.27
CA THR A 831 61.06 32.28 8.27
C THR A 831 60.39 32.43 9.65
N ALA A 832 60.32 31.47 10.59
CA ALA A 832 60.43 29.99 10.59
C ALA A 832 59.98 29.40 11.96
N THR A 833 59.54 28.14 11.95
CA THR A 833 59.45 27.11 13.04
C THR A 833 59.68 27.45 14.53
N ARG A 834 58.77 26.98 15.41
CA ARG A 834 59.12 26.05 16.51
C ARG A 834 57.93 25.27 17.11
N SER A 835 58.21 24.10 17.69
CA SER A 835 57.26 23.09 18.18
C SER A 835 57.41 22.79 19.68
N ARG A 836 56.32 22.45 20.39
CA ARG A 836 56.39 21.56 21.58
C ARG A 836 55.06 20.85 21.90
N LYS A 837 55.17 19.55 22.21
CA LYS A 837 54.19 18.57 22.75
C LYS A 837 54.17 18.63 24.31
N PRO A 838 53.46 17.74 25.08
CA PRO A 838 52.05 17.26 25.03
C PRO A 838 51.41 17.07 26.45
N SER A 839 50.30 16.30 26.54
CA SER A 839 49.88 15.36 27.63
C SER A 839 49.02 15.82 28.84
N GLY A 840 48.22 14.86 29.36
CA GLY A 840 47.33 14.94 30.54
C GLY A 840 45.86 15.21 30.16
N ALA A 841 44.85 14.32 30.17
CA ALA A 841 44.48 13.12 30.96
C ALA A 841 43.64 13.42 32.22
N ALA A 842 42.47 12.73 32.32
CA ALA A 842 41.56 12.61 33.49
C ALA A 842 40.83 13.89 33.97
N SER A 843 39.68 13.86 34.66
CA SER A 843 38.57 12.87 34.77
C SER A 843 37.45 13.43 35.67
N MET A 844 36.23 12.89 35.55
CA MET A 844 35.16 12.83 36.57
C MET A 844 34.41 14.10 37.01
N GLN A 845 33.07 13.90 37.13
CA GLN A 845 32.12 14.47 38.10
C GLN A 845 31.92 16.01 38.11
N GLY A 846 30.70 16.54 38.23
CA GLY A 846 29.41 15.88 38.47
C GLY A 846 28.64 16.59 39.60
N THR A 847 27.80 17.55 39.22
CA THR A 847 26.70 18.16 40.01
C THR A 847 25.65 18.64 39.03
#